data_AF-A0A8C4QJB8-F1
#
_entry.id   AF-A0A8C4QJB8-F1
#
_cell.length_a   1.000
_cell.length_b   1.000
_cell.length_c   1.000
_cell.angle_alpha   90.00
_cell.angle_beta   90.00
_cell.angle_gamma   90.00
#
_symmetry.space_group_name_H-M   'P 1'
#
loop_
_entity.id
_entity.type
_entity.pdbx_description
1 polymer ?
#
loop_
_entity_poly.entity_id
_entity_poly.type
_entity_poly.pdbx_seq_one_letter_code
_entity_poly.pdbx_strand_id
1 'polypeptide(L)'
;MAVENMILLVSIGSLLHLCWELGMRIISFMHHCRQRIGATPCHSFKDFLLGRYLDSRSCKIKFHWDDPHEVGHSMCFTVHLFYKNGRPYPAAHVSTLTICVCHHDTGMEVPLVQEVVSSSNIDAVHVRHRKQNVASSAALMPEHDRNVVTVSFVIRKAGKYMVLVRLKEDHVFGSPALKTFKSGPVDPNKTRILGRFSTLVLTEDTTHVFTMAPHDEYENPTDQGLNKEDDYALQLSEQIDGSSVSYVYEVCAIPDIWRLAVSLTVYQIGTYMASLQHCGRQISNGNFGIIVLSKDESVEVDRNVCRTGANICFEAYLDPSFHYPAWFCSGSQPSSPCKFVESQPGLLAQNPLKKPLANERTKKLKKVYCYVSPKQLVIKEFYFKLIPWRLATFRVCHGTKFSFRGLDPVNGLPTLLIDDGMQSPIEIACQERNVLAATYTRFLLRSIGGSESFQDKVNFFHQQVRQLHGKYLRRKVVLEVDRFSLLESSMSTTSNFSANDWLKNFEIRFKNEEAMDFGGPRREWFEKICKALFDPANNLFVSFQDTNQALVHPNPDHPTHLQLKTFEFAGRIVGKCLYETALGAASRQLVHARFTRSFLAQLIGLPMHYRYFKTDNQDFYKSKVSYILNNDISSMELTFSEEVYSAQGHLDQVVDLIQCGSTIPVTNDNKYFYLNQLAQYRLATKVRVEVESFLKGLNDLVPENLLIIFDENELELLMCGMGSIDVEDFQKHTVVQSYSNYFMKKVMPWFWTVVASLTQEELARLLQFSTGSSQLPPGGFLELTPTFQIIASTSHGTLPTAHTCFNQLCLPTYDSCQELHKMLKIAITEGSEGFGYV
;
A
#
# COMPACT_ATOMS: atom_id res chain seq x y z
N MET A 1 -34.24 62.19 -73.17
CA MET A 1 -34.91 60.88 -73.37
C MET A 1 -33.95 59.69 -73.41
N ALA A 2 -33.10 59.49 -74.45
CA ALA A 2 -32.25 58.28 -74.51
C ALA A 2 -31.19 58.21 -73.38
N VAL A 3 -30.58 59.34 -73.02
CA VAL A 3 -29.60 59.42 -71.92
C VAL A 3 -30.27 59.26 -70.55
N GLU A 4 -31.47 59.81 -70.37
CA GLU A 4 -32.24 59.66 -69.13
C GLU A 4 -32.68 58.21 -68.89
N ASN A 5 -33.10 57.49 -69.96
CA ASN A 5 -33.45 56.07 -69.86
C ASN A 5 -32.23 55.19 -69.56
N MET A 6 -31.05 55.55 -70.08
CA MET A 6 -29.81 54.84 -69.80
C MET A 6 -29.34 55.04 -68.34
N ILE A 7 -29.46 56.27 -67.82
CA ILE A 7 -29.21 56.56 -66.39
C ILE A 7 -30.19 55.77 -65.51
N LEU A 8 -31.48 55.71 -65.90
CA LEU A 8 -32.49 54.94 -65.19
C LEU A 8 -32.15 53.44 -65.15
N LEU A 9 -31.72 52.87 -66.28
CA LEU A 9 -31.34 51.45 -66.38
C LEU A 9 -30.06 51.13 -65.58
N VAL A 10 -29.06 52.01 -65.58
CA VAL A 10 -27.86 51.85 -64.75
C VAL A 10 -28.21 51.97 -63.27
N SER A 11 -29.09 52.91 -62.89
CA SER A 11 -29.58 53.02 -61.51
C SER A 11 -30.38 51.80 -61.08
N ILE A 12 -31.25 51.24 -61.94
CA ILE A 12 -32.02 50.02 -61.67
C ILE A 12 -31.10 48.79 -61.55
N GLY A 13 -30.12 48.64 -62.44
CA GLY A 13 -29.13 47.57 -62.38
C GLY A 13 -28.25 47.65 -61.12
N SER A 14 -27.84 48.86 -60.74
CA SER A 14 -27.11 49.10 -59.48
C SER A 14 -27.99 48.77 -58.27
N LEU A 15 -29.28 49.12 -58.31
CA LEU A 15 -30.24 48.80 -57.25
C LEU A 15 -30.45 47.29 -57.12
N LEU A 16 -30.59 46.58 -58.24
CA LEU A 16 -30.75 45.12 -58.29
C LEU A 16 -29.50 44.40 -57.75
N HIS A 17 -28.30 44.86 -58.11
CA HIS A 17 -27.05 44.32 -57.56
C HIS A 17 -26.95 44.59 -56.05
N LEU A 18 -27.35 45.78 -55.59
CA LEU A 18 -27.39 46.12 -54.17
C LEU A 18 -28.40 45.23 -53.42
N CYS A 19 -29.59 45.01 -53.99
CA CYS A 19 -30.62 44.13 -53.44
C CYS A 19 -30.16 42.65 -53.41
N TRP A 20 -29.45 42.18 -54.43
CA TRP A 20 -28.86 40.85 -54.46
C TRP A 20 -27.79 40.67 -53.38
N GLU A 21 -26.87 41.62 -53.24
CA GLU A 21 -25.88 41.61 -52.16
C GLU A 21 -26.53 41.66 -50.78
N LEU A 22 -27.54 42.51 -50.61
CA LEU A 22 -28.28 42.61 -49.35
C LEU A 22 -29.01 41.29 -49.06
N GLY A 23 -29.63 40.67 -50.06
CA GLY A 23 -30.29 39.37 -49.98
C GLY A 23 -29.31 38.27 -49.57
N MET A 24 -28.13 38.20 -50.19
CA MET A 24 -27.08 37.25 -49.83
C MET A 24 -26.55 37.47 -48.40
N ARG A 25 -26.42 38.73 -47.95
CA ARG A 25 -26.03 39.04 -46.57
C ARG A 25 -27.11 38.72 -45.54
N ILE A 26 -28.39 38.87 -45.89
CA ILE A 26 -29.53 38.44 -45.06
C ILE A 26 -29.58 36.92 -44.98
N ILE A 27 -29.41 36.20 -46.09
CA ILE A 27 -29.32 34.73 -46.09
C ILE A 27 -28.15 34.27 -45.23
N SER A 28 -26.99 34.91 -45.34
CA SER A 28 -25.81 34.62 -44.51
C SER A 28 -26.05 34.90 -43.02
N PHE A 29 -26.73 36.01 -42.68
CA PHE A 29 -27.13 36.32 -41.30
C PHE A 29 -28.13 35.29 -40.75
N MET A 30 -29.15 34.94 -41.53
CA MET A 30 -30.13 33.92 -41.16
C MET A 30 -29.45 32.56 -40.96
N HIS A 31 -28.50 32.19 -41.83
CA HIS A 31 -27.72 30.97 -41.67
C HIS A 31 -26.83 31.01 -40.42
N HIS A 32 -26.20 32.15 -40.14
CA HIS A 32 -25.42 32.40 -38.93
C HIS A 32 -26.26 32.28 -37.65
N CYS A 33 -27.48 32.82 -37.64
CA CYS A 33 -28.43 32.69 -36.54
C CYS A 33 -28.97 31.25 -36.39
N ARG A 34 -29.12 30.51 -37.50
CA ARG A 34 -29.72 29.16 -37.53
C ARG A 34 -28.72 28.04 -37.14
N GLN A 35 -27.43 28.21 -37.42
CA GLN A 35 -26.38 27.25 -37.04
C GLN A 35 -25.93 27.37 -35.57
N ARG A 36 -26.41 28.37 -34.80
CA ARG A 36 -25.90 28.66 -33.45
C ARG A 36 -27.03 28.89 -32.44
N ILE A 37 -27.86 27.85 -32.22
CA ILE A 37 -28.82 27.81 -31.11
C ILE A 37 -28.02 27.88 -29.78
N GLY A 38 -28.17 28.97 -29.03
CA GLY A 38 -27.49 29.18 -27.73
C GLY A 38 -26.29 30.15 -27.70
N ALA A 39 -26.08 31.03 -28.69
CA ALA A 39 -25.11 32.13 -28.60
C ALA A 39 -25.66 33.31 -27.78
N THR A 40 -24.79 34.11 -27.15
CA THR A 40 -25.10 35.54 -27.00
C THR A 40 -25.46 36.07 -28.38
N PRO A 41 -26.68 36.60 -28.57
CA PRO A 41 -27.19 36.90 -29.89
C PRO A 41 -26.34 38.00 -30.52
N CYS A 42 -26.17 37.96 -31.84
CA CYS A 42 -25.97 39.22 -32.56
C CYS A 42 -27.23 40.03 -32.24
N HIS A 43 -27.14 41.02 -31.34
CA HIS A 43 -28.32 41.75 -30.85
C HIS A 43 -29.07 42.44 -32.01
N SER A 44 -28.44 42.61 -33.18
CA SER A 44 -29.07 43.11 -34.40
C SER A 44 -28.36 42.64 -35.70
N PHE A 45 -29.10 42.62 -36.83
CA PHE A 45 -28.53 42.44 -38.18
C PHE A 45 -27.46 43.50 -38.50
N LYS A 46 -27.60 44.70 -37.92
CA LYS A 46 -26.62 45.78 -38.01
C LYS A 46 -25.28 45.38 -37.38
N ASP A 47 -25.29 44.70 -36.24
CA ASP A 47 -24.06 44.24 -35.59
C ASP A 47 -23.36 43.14 -36.39
N PHE A 48 -24.13 42.28 -37.08
CA PHE A 48 -23.57 41.28 -37.99
C PHE A 48 -22.88 41.94 -39.19
N LEU A 49 -23.55 42.90 -39.85
CA LEU A 49 -22.98 43.64 -40.98
C LEU A 49 -21.73 44.45 -40.60
N LEU A 50 -21.72 45.02 -39.38
CA LEU A 50 -20.58 45.78 -38.85
C LEU A 50 -19.49 44.88 -38.22
N GLY A 51 -19.66 43.56 -38.25
CA GLY A 51 -18.72 42.60 -37.65
C GLY A 51 -18.56 42.73 -36.13
N ARG A 52 -19.57 43.25 -35.44
CA ARG A 52 -19.61 43.48 -33.97
C ARG A 52 -20.11 42.24 -33.22
N TYR A 53 -19.56 41.09 -33.56
CA TYR A 53 -19.80 39.84 -32.85
C TYR A 53 -18.48 39.11 -32.61
N LEU A 54 -18.42 38.31 -31.54
CA LEU A 54 -17.25 37.53 -31.17
C LEU A 54 -17.00 36.43 -32.21
N ASP A 55 -15.78 36.40 -32.75
CA ASP A 55 -15.40 35.48 -33.83
C ASP A 55 -14.16 34.68 -33.42
N SER A 56 -14.25 33.35 -33.48
CA SER A 56 -13.20 32.43 -33.05
C SER A 56 -11.91 32.60 -33.84
N ARG A 57 -12.02 32.88 -35.14
CA ARG A 57 -10.87 33.07 -36.05
C ARG A 57 -10.14 34.39 -35.82
N SER A 58 -10.85 35.39 -35.27
CA SER A 58 -10.28 36.69 -34.92
C SER A 58 -9.63 36.69 -33.52
N CYS A 59 -9.94 35.69 -32.68
CA CYS A 59 -9.33 35.51 -31.36
C CYS A 59 -8.02 34.70 -31.47
N LYS A 60 -7.04 34.99 -30.61
CA LYS A 60 -5.72 34.36 -30.65
C LYS A 60 -5.23 33.95 -29.27
N ILE A 61 -4.46 32.87 -29.21
CA ILE A 61 -3.78 32.41 -28.00
C ILE A 61 -2.34 32.92 -27.99
N LYS A 62 -1.86 33.35 -26.82
CA LYS A 62 -0.46 33.69 -26.58
C LYS A 62 0.04 32.93 -25.36
N PHE A 63 1.04 32.08 -25.57
CA PHE A 63 1.72 31.36 -24.51
C PHE A 63 2.86 32.23 -23.94
N HIS A 64 3.04 32.21 -22.62
CA HIS A 64 4.06 33.00 -21.92
C HIS A 64 5.27 32.16 -21.49
N TRP A 65 5.52 31.07 -22.20
CA TRP A 65 6.65 30.18 -21.98
C TRP A 65 7.10 29.57 -23.31
N ASP A 66 8.34 29.07 -23.31
CA ASP A 66 8.93 28.32 -24.41
C ASP A 66 8.84 26.81 -24.16
N ASP A 67 8.67 26.03 -25.22
CA ASP A 67 8.65 24.57 -25.17
C ASP A 67 10.07 24.00 -25.42
N PRO A 68 10.51 22.96 -24.70
CA PRO A 68 9.82 22.31 -23.59
C PRO A 68 9.94 23.08 -22.27
N HIS A 69 8.86 23.09 -21.49
CA HIS A 69 8.83 23.75 -20.18
C HIS A 69 8.98 22.76 -19.02
N GLU A 70 9.52 23.17 -17.88
CA GLU A 70 9.67 22.28 -16.72
C GLU A 70 8.36 22.13 -15.94
N VAL A 71 8.08 20.93 -15.42
CA VAL A 71 6.92 20.69 -14.54
C VAL A 71 7.04 21.40 -13.18
N GLY A 72 5.93 21.53 -12.46
CA GLY A 72 5.86 22.08 -11.11
C GLY A 72 5.67 23.59 -11.03
N HIS A 73 6.06 24.32 -12.06
CA HIS A 73 5.89 25.76 -12.13
C HIS A 73 4.46 26.17 -12.52
N SER A 74 3.98 27.28 -11.95
CA SER A 74 2.73 27.91 -12.36
C SER A 74 2.91 28.62 -13.69
N MET A 75 2.20 28.13 -14.71
CA MET A 75 2.22 28.68 -16.07
C MET A 75 0.95 29.47 -16.33
N CYS A 76 1.02 30.43 -17.25
CA CYS A 76 -0.17 31.03 -17.82
C CYS A 76 -0.07 31.25 -19.32
N PHE A 77 -1.22 31.19 -19.99
CA PHE A 77 -1.39 31.71 -21.35
C PHE A 77 -2.57 32.66 -21.38
N THR A 78 -2.56 33.54 -22.37
CA THR A 78 -3.61 34.52 -22.58
C THR A 78 -4.40 34.22 -23.83
N VAL A 79 -5.72 34.38 -23.74
CA VAL A 79 -6.63 34.36 -24.88
C VAL A 79 -7.05 35.79 -25.15
N HIS A 80 -6.62 36.33 -26.29
CA HIS A 80 -7.00 37.66 -26.72
C HIS A 80 -8.28 37.59 -27.56
N LEU A 81 -9.30 38.31 -27.12
CA LEU A 81 -10.63 38.26 -27.69
C LEU A 81 -10.88 39.47 -28.60
N PHE A 82 -11.38 39.20 -29.81
CA PHE A 82 -11.66 40.23 -30.80
C PHE A 82 -13.02 39.99 -31.47
N TYR A 83 -13.69 41.10 -31.77
CA TYR A 83 -14.79 41.13 -32.71
C TYR A 83 -14.28 40.78 -34.13
N LYS A 84 -15.17 40.29 -35.00
CA LYS A 84 -14.81 40.01 -36.41
C LYS A 84 -14.24 41.21 -37.16
N ASN A 85 -14.62 42.43 -36.79
CA ASN A 85 -14.06 43.66 -37.35
C ASN A 85 -12.70 44.07 -36.76
N GLY A 86 -12.07 43.23 -35.94
CA GLY A 86 -10.74 43.44 -35.37
C GLY A 86 -10.70 44.30 -34.10
N ARG A 87 -11.84 44.81 -33.61
CA ARG A 87 -11.87 45.58 -32.35
C ARG A 87 -11.77 44.66 -31.12
N PRO A 88 -11.13 45.09 -30.02
CA PRO A 88 -11.08 44.34 -28.76
C PRO A 88 -12.48 43.99 -28.22
N TYR A 89 -12.70 42.74 -27.82
CA TYR A 89 -13.95 42.28 -27.19
C TYR A 89 -13.78 42.20 -25.66
N PRO A 90 -14.64 42.85 -24.84
CA PRO A 90 -14.51 42.80 -23.38
C PRO A 90 -14.62 41.38 -22.81
N ALA A 91 -13.57 40.91 -22.13
CA ALA A 91 -13.47 39.55 -21.58
C ALA A 91 -14.58 39.24 -20.58
N ALA A 92 -15.02 40.22 -19.79
CA ALA A 92 -16.14 40.11 -18.86
C ALA A 92 -17.47 39.70 -19.52
N HIS A 93 -17.62 39.90 -20.84
CA HIS A 93 -18.83 39.57 -21.58
C HIS A 93 -18.73 38.21 -22.31
N VAL A 94 -17.68 37.42 -22.07
CA VAL A 94 -17.52 36.10 -22.71
C VAL A 94 -18.11 35.01 -21.82
N SER A 95 -19.23 34.44 -22.26
CA SER A 95 -19.90 33.32 -21.58
C SER A 95 -19.69 31.96 -22.26
N THR A 96 -18.98 31.91 -23.39
CA THR A 96 -18.92 30.73 -24.28
C THR A 96 -17.50 30.19 -24.53
N LEU A 97 -16.52 30.66 -23.78
CA LEU A 97 -15.14 30.19 -23.86
C LEU A 97 -15.01 28.88 -23.08
N THR A 98 -14.51 27.84 -23.73
CA THR A 98 -14.18 26.56 -23.11
C THR A 98 -12.70 26.29 -23.30
N ILE A 99 -12.03 25.98 -22.19
CA ILE A 99 -10.60 25.70 -22.17
C ILE A 99 -10.40 24.34 -21.50
N CYS A 100 -9.64 23.47 -22.16
CA CYS A 100 -9.22 22.19 -21.61
C CYS A 100 -7.72 22.00 -21.89
N VAL A 101 -6.99 21.53 -20.90
CA VAL A 101 -5.59 21.10 -21.04
C VAL A 101 -5.55 19.65 -20.64
N CYS A 102 -5.15 18.77 -21.55
CA CYS A 102 -5.11 17.33 -21.29
C CYS A 102 -3.79 16.70 -21.72
N HIS A 103 -3.33 15.70 -20.97
CA HIS A 103 -2.16 14.91 -21.34
C HIS A 103 -2.47 14.13 -22.61
N HIS A 104 -1.62 14.25 -23.63
CA HIS A 104 -1.85 13.69 -24.96
C HIS A 104 -2.02 12.17 -24.95
N ASP A 105 -1.12 11.46 -24.26
CA ASP A 105 -1.13 9.99 -24.26
C ASP A 105 -2.16 9.38 -23.31
N THR A 106 -2.38 10.00 -22.13
CA THR A 106 -3.25 9.41 -21.09
C THR A 106 -4.64 10.04 -21.02
N GLY A 107 -4.90 11.14 -21.73
CA GLY A 107 -6.17 11.88 -21.67
C GLY A 107 -6.46 12.57 -20.34
N MET A 108 -5.48 12.64 -19.43
CA MET A 108 -5.65 13.23 -18.10
C MET A 108 -5.86 14.74 -18.20
N GLU A 109 -7.01 15.24 -17.74
CA GLU A 109 -7.31 16.68 -17.70
C GLU A 109 -6.59 17.37 -16.53
N VAL A 110 -6.13 18.59 -16.76
CA VAL A 110 -5.40 19.42 -15.80
C VAL A 110 -6.34 20.47 -15.23
N PRO A 111 -6.41 20.64 -13.90
CA PRO A 111 -7.22 21.69 -13.29
C PRO A 111 -6.67 23.07 -13.68
N LEU A 112 -7.59 23.96 -14.05
CA LEU A 112 -7.27 25.32 -14.53
C LEU A 112 -7.81 26.36 -13.55
N VAL A 113 -7.02 27.40 -13.34
CA VAL A 113 -7.46 28.64 -12.67
C VAL A 113 -7.63 29.68 -13.76
N GLN A 114 -8.87 30.15 -13.96
CA GLN A 114 -9.16 31.19 -14.94
C GLN A 114 -9.34 32.53 -14.22
N GLU A 115 -8.51 33.51 -14.57
CA GLU A 115 -8.66 34.89 -14.11
C GLU A 115 -9.10 35.75 -15.30
N VAL A 116 -10.27 36.38 -15.16
CA VAL A 116 -10.73 37.40 -16.08
C VAL A 116 -10.12 38.72 -15.61
N VAL A 117 -9.28 39.34 -16.42
CA VAL A 117 -8.73 40.66 -16.13
C VAL A 117 -9.85 41.68 -16.35
N SER A 118 -10.71 41.86 -15.35
CA SER A 118 -11.76 42.88 -15.34
C SER A 118 -11.81 43.60 -14.01
N SER A 119 -11.89 44.93 -14.08
CA SER A 119 -12.36 45.74 -12.96
C SER A 119 -13.82 45.38 -12.67
N SER A 120 -14.10 45.04 -11.41
CA SER A 120 -15.40 44.83 -10.74
C SER A 120 -16.06 43.44 -10.86
N ASN A 121 -16.47 42.96 -9.67
CA ASN A 121 -17.26 41.76 -9.36
C ASN A 121 -18.25 41.35 -10.45
N ILE A 122 -18.28 40.06 -10.79
CA ILE A 122 -19.50 39.27 -11.08
C ILE A 122 -19.12 37.78 -11.23
N ASP A 123 -19.90 36.94 -10.56
CA ASP A 123 -19.95 35.48 -10.69
C ASP A 123 -20.34 35.00 -12.09
N ALA A 124 -19.92 33.77 -12.41
CA ALA A 124 -20.37 32.89 -13.52
C ALA A 124 -19.54 32.90 -14.82
N VAL A 125 -18.48 32.08 -14.82
CA VAL A 125 -18.04 31.32 -16.00
C VAL A 125 -17.95 29.84 -15.59
N HIS A 126 -18.60 28.95 -16.34
CA HIS A 126 -18.65 27.52 -16.02
C HIS A 126 -17.31 26.83 -16.23
N VAL A 127 -16.56 26.63 -15.14
CA VAL A 127 -15.53 25.59 -15.03
C VAL A 127 -16.23 24.30 -14.61
N ARG A 128 -16.08 23.22 -15.38
CA ARG A 128 -16.47 21.88 -14.89
C ARG A 128 -15.48 21.48 -13.80
N HIS A 129 -15.99 21.49 -12.56
CA HIS A 129 -15.43 21.08 -11.27
C HIS A 129 -14.77 22.13 -10.34
N ARG A 130 -15.38 22.15 -9.14
CA ARG A 130 -14.95 22.47 -7.76
C ARG A 130 -14.43 23.88 -7.43
N LYS A 131 -15.25 24.61 -6.66
CA LYS A 131 -14.92 25.85 -5.95
C LYS A 131 -13.69 25.67 -5.05
N GLN A 132 -12.63 26.45 -5.29
CA GLN A 132 -11.65 26.83 -4.28
C GLN A 132 -11.54 28.37 -4.26
N ASN A 133 -11.64 28.96 -3.07
CA ASN A 133 -11.46 30.39 -2.85
C ASN A 133 -9.97 30.74 -2.94
N VAL A 134 -9.59 31.59 -3.89
CA VAL A 134 -8.28 32.26 -3.91
C VAL A 134 -8.53 33.76 -3.72
N ALA A 135 -7.84 34.35 -2.75
CA ALA A 135 -7.89 35.78 -2.47
C ALA A 135 -7.11 36.55 -3.54
N SER A 136 -7.77 37.45 -4.28
CA SER A 136 -7.11 38.35 -5.23
C SER A 136 -6.74 39.68 -4.56
N SER A 137 -5.44 39.96 -4.47
CA SER A 137 -4.91 41.31 -4.25
C SER A 137 -5.07 42.11 -5.55
N ALA A 138 -5.93 43.13 -5.56
CA ALA A 138 -6.16 43.98 -6.72
C ALA A 138 -5.29 45.24 -6.64
N ALA A 139 -4.19 45.26 -7.41
CA ALA A 139 -3.52 46.50 -7.80
C ALA A 139 -4.17 47.05 -9.09
N LEU A 140 -4.42 48.35 -9.15
CA LEU A 140 -4.97 49.06 -10.31
C LEU A 140 -4.05 48.89 -11.55
N MET A 141 -4.58 48.34 -12.64
CA MET A 141 -3.88 48.11 -13.91
C MET A 141 -4.53 48.87 -15.08
N PRO A 142 -3.78 49.17 -16.18
CA PRO A 142 -4.20 50.10 -17.25
C PRO A 142 -5.38 49.60 -18.12
N GLU A 143 -6.10 50.53 -18.78
CA GLU A 143 -7.33 50.25 -19.57
C GLU A 143 -7.15 49.32 -20.80
N HIS A 144 -5.92 48.99 -21.20
CA HIS A 144 -5.62 48.25 -22.43
C HIS A 144 -5.85 46.72 -22.35
N ASP A 145 -6.09 46.14 -21.17
CA ASP A 145 -6.15 44.68 -20.98
C ASP A 145 -7.56 44.09 -20.81
N ARG A 146 -8.62 44.87 -21.07
CA ARG A 146 -10.02 44.42 -20.87
C ARG A 146 -10.49 43.31 -21.83
N ASN A 147 -9.72 42.95 -22.86
CA ASN A 147 -10.08 41.91 -23.85
C ASN A 147 -9.26 40.61 -23.71
N VAL A 148 -8.61 40.42 -22.57
CA VAL A 148 -7.71 39.30 -22.34
C VAL A 148 -8.26 38.40 -21.23
N VAL A 149 -8.28 37.09 -21.50
CA VAL A 149 -8.52 36.07 -20.47
C VAL A 149 -7.19 35.41 -20.16
N THR A 150 -6.79 35.44 -18.89
CA THR A 150 -5.56 34.77 -18.42
C THR A 150 -5.94 33.42 -17.82
N VAL A 151 -5.28 32.37 -18.31
CA VAL A 151 -5.49 31.00 -17.84
C VAL A 151 -4.20 30.55 -17.18
N SER A 152 -4.27 30.24 -15.89
CA SER A 152 -3.14 29.79 -15.09
C SER A 152 -3.34 28.33 -14.67
N PHE A 153 -2.28 27.53 -14.71
CA PHE A 153 -2.31 26.12 -14.30
C PHE A 153 -0.91 25.61 -13.97
N VAL A 154 -0.84 24.44 -13.33
CA VAL A 154 0.42 23.76 -13.00
C VAL A 154 0.39 22.36 -13.61
N ILE A 155 1.44 22.01 -14.35
CA ILE A 155 1.63 20.65 -14.86
C ILE A 155 2.59 19.93 -13.94
N ARG A 156 2.19 18.78 -13.40
CA ARG A 156 3.03 17.95 -12.51
C ARG A 156 3.57 16.68 -13.17
N LYS A 157 3.02 16.29 -14.32
CA LYS A 157 3.45 15.10 -15.05
C LYS A 157 4.15 15.53 -16.34
N ALA A 158 5.37 15.05 -16.54
CA ALA A 158 6.13 15.32 -17.75
C ALA A 158 5.48 14.62 -18.95
N GLY A 159 5.58 15.22 -20.13
CA GLY A 159 4.99 14.67 -21.35
C GLY A 159 4.40 15.74 -22.27
N LYS A 160 3.67 15.28 -23.28
CA LYS A 160 3.00 16.15 -24.26
C LYS A 160 1.57 16.41 -23.81
N TYR A 161 1.14 17.66 -23.92
CA TYR A 161 -0.19 18.13 -23.53
C TYR A 161 -0.86 18.85 -24.68
N MET A 162 -2.15 18.63 -24.82
CA MET A 162 -2.99 19.33 -25.78
C MET A 162 -3.78 20.42 -25.06
N VAL A 163 -3.56 21.67 -25.48
CA VAL A 163 -4.30 22.84 -25.04
C VAL A 163 -5.40 23.13 -26.05
N LEU A 164 -6.64 22.96 -25.61
CA LEU A 164 -7.85 23.12 -26.38
C LEU A 164 -8.57 24.37 -25.90
N VAL A 165 -8.55 25.42 -26.71
CA VAL A 165 -9.34 26.62 -26.49
C VAL A 165 -10.39 26.72 -27.57
N ARG A 166 -11.67 26.78 -27.18
CA ARG A 166 -12.81 26.86 -28.07
C ARG A 166 -13.73 28.00 -27.66
N LEU A 167 -14.28 28.68 -28.65
CA LEU A 167 -15.45 29.51 -28.47
C LEU A 167 -16.64 28.70 -28.99
N LYS A 168 -17.41 28.14 -28.05
CA LYS A 168 -18.40 27.07 -28.31
C LYS A 168 -17.76 25.82 -28.91
N GLU A 169 -18.09 25.48 -30.16
CA GLU A 169 -17.58 24.32 -30.89
C GLU A 169 -16.36 24.66 -31.76
N ASP A 170 -16.14 25.95 -32.04
CA ASP A 170 -15.07 26.39 -32.93
C ASP A 170 -13.76 26.64 -32.16
N HIS A 171 -12.65 26.13 -32.68
CA HIS A 171 -11.32 26.43 -32.16
C HIS A 171 -10.92 27.88 -32.44
N VAL A 172 -10.31 28.53 -31.46
CA VAL A 172 -9.68 29.84 -31.66
C VAL A 172 -8.34 29.68 -32.39
N PHE A 173 -7.82 30.76 -32.98
CA PHE A 173 -6.52 30.71 -33.66
C PHE A 173 -5.40 30.33 -32.67
N GLY A 174 -4.66 29.27 -33.00
CA GLY A 174 -3.64 28.66 -32.15
C GLY A 174 -4.11 27.46 -31.31
N SER A 175 -5.37 27.02 -31.44
CA SER A 175 -5.91 25.80 -30.81
C SER A 175 -6.34 24.78 -31.89
N PRO A 176 -6.13 23.47 -31.69
CA PRO A 176 -5.38 22.84 -30.59
C PRO A 176 -3.89 23.18 -30.64
N ALA A 177 -3.28 23.42 -29.48
CA ALA A 177 -1.83 23.57 -29.35
C ALA A 177 -1.23 22.37 -28.62
N LEU A 178 -0.18 21.79 -29.19
CA LEU A 178 0.61 20.76 -28.52
C LEU A 178 1.75 21.44 -27.75
N LYS A 179 1.86 21.14 -26.46
CA LYS A 179 2.85 21.69 -25.53
C LYS A 179 3.62 20.58 -24.87
N THR A 180 4.93 20.75 -24.69
CA THR A 180 5.79 19.69 -24.15
C THR A 180 6.34 20.13 -22.82
N PHE A 181 6.18 19.27 -21.80
CA PHE A 181 6.70 19.48 -20.47
C PHE A 181 7.76 18.44 -20.16
N LYS A 182 8.92 18.87 -19.67
CA LYS A 182 10.02 18.01 -19.22
C LYS A 182 10.01 17.88 -17.69
N SER A 183 10.59 16.80 -17.20
CA SER A 183 10.78 16.55 -15.77
C SER A 183 11.65 17.62 -15.11
N GLY A 184 11.42 17.82 -13.81
CA GLY A 184 12.20 18.71 -12.97
C GLY A 184 13.59 18.15 -12.60
N PRO A 185 14.34 18.87 -11.73
CA PRO A 185 15.61 18.40 -11.20
C PRO A 185 15.41 17.15 -10.34
N VAL A 186 16.50 16.42 -10.11
CA VAL A 186 16.51 15.23 -9.24
C VAL A 186 16.09 15.59 -7.82
N ASP A 187 15.03 14.93 -7.32
CA ASP A 187 14.66 14.91 -5.91
C ASP A 187 15.18 13.60 -5.28
N PRO A 188 16.11 13.68 -4.29
CA PRO A 188 16.59 12.52 -3.55
C PRO A 188 15.45 11.67 -2.94
N ASN A 189 14.37 12.29 -2.46
CA ASN A 189 13.27 11.58 -1.81
C ASN A 189 12.40 10.78 -2.78
N LYS A 190 12.50 11.05 -4.08
CA LYS A 190 11.76 10.36 -5.15
C LYS A 190 12.67 9.44 -5.97
N THR A 191 13.96 9.73 -5.97
CA THR A 191 15.00 8.90 -6.58
C THR A 191 15.17 7.60 -5.82
N ARG A 192 15.26 6.48 -6.56
CA ARG A 192 15.24 5.14 -5.97
C ARG A 192 16.16 4.17 -6.69
N ILE A 193 16.73 3.24 -5.92
CA ILE A 193 17.38 2.02 -6.44
C ILE A 193 16.31 1.12 -7.06
N LEU A 194 16.60 0.63 -8.26
CA LEU A 194 15.78 -0.28 -9.06
C LEU A 194 16.23 -1.72 -8.80
N GLY A 195 15.31 -2.54 -8.29
CA GLY A 195 15.62 -3.80 -7.60
C GLY A 195 15.59 -3.52 -6.10
N ARG A 196 14.43 -3.70 -5.47
CA ARG A 196 14.30 -3.49 -4.02
C ARG A 196 14.83 -4.70 -3.28
N PHE A 197 16.01 -4.52 -2.73
CA PHE A 197 16.58 -5.34 -1.68
C PHE A 197 16.73 -4.45 -0.45
N SER A 198 16.46 -5.02 0.72
CA SER A 198 16.89 -4.45 2.01
C SER A 198 18.32 -4.88 2.37
N THR A 199 18.81 -5.99 1.79
CA THR A 199 20.17 -6.50 1.98
C THR A 199 20.76 -7.04 0.66
N LEU A 200 21.96 -6.60 0.28
CA LEU A 200 22.75 -7.20 -0.79
C LEU A 200 23.66 -8.32 -0.27
N VAL A 201 23.79 -9.38 -1.06
CA VAL A 201 24.77 -10.44 -0.82
C VAL A 201 25.82 -10.38 -1.91
N LEU A 202 27.03 -9.96 -1.53
CA LEU A 202 28.18 -9.76 -2.41
C LEU A 202 29.25 -10.83 -2.14
N THR A 203 30.14 -11.00 -3.11
CA THR A 203 31.36 -11.79 -2.97
C THR A 203 32.53 -10.82 -2.91
N GLU A 204 33.48 -11.07 -2.00
CA GLU A 204 34.71 -10.27 -1.90
C GLU A 204 35.42 -10.13 -3.26
N ASP A 205 36.06 -8.99 -3.48
CA ASP A 205 36.80 -8.65 -4.70
C ASP A 205 36.01 -8.74 -6.01
N THR A 206 34.67 -8.85 -5.93
CA THR A 206 33.80 -8.98 -7.10
C THR A 206 32.96 -7.73 -7.26
N THR A 207 33.02 -7.11 -8.43
CA THR A 207 32.21 -5.93 -8.74
C THR A 207 30.75 -6.34 -8.94
N HIS A 208 29.87 -5.75 -8.16
CA HIS A 208 28.43 -5.91 -8.26
C HIS A 208 27.79 -4.65 -8.82
N VAL A 209 26.85 -4.80 -9.76
CA VAL A 209 26.18 -3.68 -10.41
C VAL A 209 24.70 -3.69 -10.08
N PHE A 210 24.20 -2.59 -9.54
CA PHE A 210 22.77 -2.34 -9.38
C PHE A 210 22.37 -1.04 -10.07
N THR A 211 21.09 -0.86 -10.38
CA THR A 211 20.61 0.31 -11.13
C THR A 211 19.77 1.21 -10.23
N MET A 212 19.78 2.51 -10.46
CA MET A 212 18.87 3.48 -9.84
C MET A 212 18.19 4.34 -10.90
N ALA A 213 17.05 4.93 -10.54
CA ALA A 213 16.30 5.84 -11.39
C ALA A 213 16.14 7.20 -10.69
N PRO A 214 16.77 8.25 -11.21
CA PRO A 214 16.52 9.62 -10.79
C PRO A 214 15.08 10.02 -11.11
N HIS A 215 14.41 10.64 -10.15
CA HIS A 215 13.07 11.21 -10.32
C HIS A 215 13.02 12.64 -9.79
N ASP A 216 12.13 13.45 -10.35
CA ASP A 216 11.80 14.77 -9.80
C ASP A 216 10.82 14.69 -8.62
N GLU A 217 10.51 15.84 -8.02
CA GLU A 217 9.61 15.95 -6.86
C GLU A 217 8.19 15.41 -7.12
N TYR A 218 7.79 15.26 -8.38
CA TYR A 218 6.49 14.76 -8.83
C TYR A 218 6.54 13.33 -9.36
N GLU A 219 7.64 12.61 -9.12
CA GLU A 219 7.85 11.22 -9.56
C GLU A 219 7.89 11.05 -11.08
N ASN A 220 8.29 12.08 -11.83
CA ASN A 220 8.66 11.90 -13.22
C ASN A 220 10.11 11.40 -13.28
N PRO A 221 10.40 10.33 -14.06
CA PRO A 221 11.77 9.98 -14.43
C PRO A 221 12.46 11.20 -15.05
N THR A 222 13.70 11.47 -14.64
CA THR A 222 14.42 12.68 -15.08
C THR A 222 15.83 12.37 -15.57
N ASP A 223 16.24 13.07 -16.63
CA ASP A 223 17.58 13.01 -17.21
C ASP A 223 18.53 14.06 -16.62
N GLN A 224 18.02 15.04 -15.87
CA GLN A 224 18.77 16.20 -15.37
C GLN A 224 19.89 15.87 -14.35
N GLY A 225 19.97 14.64 -13.86
CA GLY A 225 21.03 14.15 -12.97
C GLY A 225 21.93 13.08 -13.58
N LEU A 226 21.69 12.67 -14.83
CA LEU A 226 22.45 11.57 -15.44
C LEU A 226 23.91 11.93 -15.70
N ASN A 227 24.19 13.18 -16.04
CA ASN A 227 25.56 13.64 -16.36
C ASN A 227 26.28 14.27 -15.14
N LYS A 228 25.79 13.99 -13.93
CA LYS A 228 26.34 14.52 -12.67
C LYS A 228 26.62 13.38 -11.69
N GLU A 229 27.42 12.43 -12.14
CA GLU A 229 27.74 11.22 -11.37
C GLU A 229 28.38 11.57 -10.01
N ASP A 230 29.19 12.64 -9.96
CA ASP A 230 29.82 13.17 -8.73
C ASP A 230 28.83 13.66 -7.66
N ASP A 231 27.56 13.96 -8.04
CA ASP A 231 26.53 14.34 -7.07
C ASP A 231 26.06 13.12 -6.25
N TYR A 232 26.35 11.90 -6.71
CA TYR A 232 25.96 10.66 -6.03
C TYR A 232 27.11 10.10 -5.20
N ALA A 233 26.86 9.93 -3.90
CA ALA A 233 27.84 9.40 -2.95
C ALA A 233 27.33 8.14 -2.26
N LEU A 234 28.15 7.09 -2.27
CA LEU A 234 27.90 5.86 -1.53
C LEU A 234 28.85 5.78 -0.33
N GLN A 235 28.29 5.59 0.87
CA GLN A 235 29.04 5.40 2.11
C GLN A 235 28.77 4.01 2.68
N LEU A 236 29.83 3.29 3.07
CA LEU A 236 29.73 2.00 3.77
C LEU A 236 30.35 2.11 5.18
N SER A 237 29.66 1.55 6.17
CA SER A 237 30.16 1.36 7.54
C SER A 237 29.90 -0.05 8.02
N GLU A 238 30.76 -0.60 8.88
CA GLU A 238 30.53 -1.89 9.52
C GLU A 238 29.31 -1.83 10.47
N GLN A 239 28.45 -2.86 10.43
CA GLN A 239 27.21 -2.87 11.23
C GLN A 239 27.45 -3.05 12.73
N ILE A 240 28.59 -3.62 13.12
CA ILE A 240 28.86 -3.99 14.52
C ILE A 240 29.39 -2.79 15.31
N ASP A 241 30.37 -2.08 14.78
CA ASP A 241 31.09 -1.00 15.47
C ASP A 241 31.07 0.34 14.72
N GLY A 242 30.48 0.39 13.53
CA GLY A 242 30.43 1.60 12.69
C GLY A 242 31.76 1.96 12.04
N SER A 243 32.73 1.06 12.03
CA SER A 243 34.05 1.32 11.47
C SER A 243 34.00 1.57 9.95
N SER A 244 34.98 2.34 9.44
CA SER A 244 35.11 2.61 8.00
C SER A 244 35.70 1.40 7.28
N VAL A 245 35.17 1.11 6.09
CA VAL A 245 35.52 -0.09 5.31
C VAL A 245 36.27 0.31 4.04
N SER A 246 37.14 -0.56 3.54
CA SER A 246 37.75 -0.40 2.21
C SER A 246 36.80 -0.92 1.12
N TYR A 247 36.40 -0.04 0.20
CA TYR A 247 35.56 -0.35 -0.95
C TYR A 247 35.83 0.65 -2.09
N VAL A 248 35.47 0.27 -3.31
CA VAL A 248 35.44 1.17 -4.47
C VAL A 248 34.04 1.13 -5.07
N TYR A 249 33.53 2.29 -5.46
CA TYR A 249 32.30 2.38 -6.21
C TYR A 249 32.44 3.36 -7.38
N GLU A 250 31.62 3.16 -8.39
CA GLU A 250 31.50 4.02 -9.57
C GLU A 250 30.03 4.15 -9.93
N VAL A 251 29.61 5.35 -10.32
CA VAL A 251 28.25 5.62 -10.80
C VAL A 251 28.35 5.95 -12.29
N CYS A 252 27.64 5.22 -13.14
CA CYS A 252 27.65 5.41 -14.60
C CYS A 252 26.25 5.70 -15.13
N ALA A 253 26.12 6.68 -16.02
CA ALA A 253 24.87 6.97 -16.70
C ALA A 253 24.45 5.89 -17.71
N ILE A 254 23.15 5.62 -17.78
CA ILE A 254 22.48 4.86 -18.85
C ILE A 254 21.43 5.79 -19.50
N PRO A 255 21.85 6.66 -20.44
CA PRO A 255 21.00 7.74 -20.95
C PRO A 255 19.74 7.26 -21.68
N ASP A 256 19.81 6.15 -22.41
CA ASP A 256 18.69 5.68 -23.26
C ASP A 256 17.41 5.34 -22.47
N ILE A 257 17.55 5.03 -21.19
CA ILE A 257 16.44 4.60 -20.31
C ILE A 257 16.32 5.46 -19.05
N TRP A 258 17.04 6.58 -18.99
CA TRP A 258 17.12 7.51 -17.85
C TRP A 258 17.42 6.82 -16.52
N ARG A 259 18.51 6.06 -16.49
CA ARG A 259 18.96 5.32 -15.30
C ARG A 259 20.43 5.55 -15.02
N LEU A 260 20.85 5.23 -13.81
CA LEU A 260 22.26 5.17 -13.41
C LEU A 260 22.59 3.75 -12.96
N ALA A 261 23.73 3.23 -13.34
CA ALA A 261 24.32 2.02 -12.78
C ALA A 261 25.29 2.40 -11.65
N VAL A 262 25.25 1.66 -10.55
CA VAL A 262 26.24 1.74 -9.47
C VAL A 262 27.01 0.44 -9.46
N SER A 263 28.30 0.52 -9.76
CA SER A 263 29.27 -0.57 -9.62
C SER A 263 29.88 -0.47 -8.23
N LEU A 264 29.82 -1.53 -7.44
CA LEU A 264 30.36 -1.59 -6.08
C LEU A 264 31.26 -2.82 -5.92
N THR A 265 32.47 -2.61 -5.41
CA THR A 265 33.40 -3.67 -5.02
C THR A 265 33.81 -3.49 -3.57
N VAL A 266 33.62 -4.52 -2.74
CA VAL A 266 34.02 -4.53 -1.33
C VAL A 266 35.08 -5.61 -1.13
N TYR A 267 36.16 -5.28 -0.44
CA TYR A 267 37.36 -6.12 -0.35
C TYR A 267 37.45 -6.96 0.93
N GLN A 268 36.55 -6.73 1.89
CA GLN A 268 36.57 -7.39 3.19
C GLN A 268 35.27 -8.16 3.41
N ILE A 269 35.40 -9.37 3.95
CA ILE A 269 34.29 -10.22 4.38
C ILE A 269 33.67 -9.58 5.62
N GLY A 270 32.34 -9.50 5.66
CA GLY A 270 31.67 -8.86 6.79
C GLY A 270 30.24 -8.45 6.49
N THR A 271 29.69 -7.66 7.41
CA THR A 271 28.31 -7.17 7.38
C THR A 271 28.32 -5.66 7.52
N TYR A 272 27.81 -4.96 6.51
CA TYR A 272 27.94 -3.51 6.35
C TYR A 272 26.59 -2.85 6.17
N MET A 273 26.51 -1.58 6.54
CA MET A 273 25.40 -0.69 6.22
C MET A 273 25.87 0.25 5.12
N ALA A 274 25.11 0.32 4.03
CA ALA A 274 25.34 1.27 2.96
C ALA A 274 24.36 2.44 3.08
N SER A 275 24.82 3.64 2.74
CA SER A 275 24.01 4.85 2.58
C SER A 275 24.34 5.52 1.26
N LEU A 276 23.37 5.52 0.34
CA LEU A 276 23.44 6.17 -0.95
C LEU A 276 22.75 7.54 -0.91
N GLN A 277 23.46 8.57 -1.36
CA GLN A 277 23.06 9.97 -1.25
C GLN A 277 23.18 10.68 -2.59
N HIS A 278 22.39 11.73 -2.79
CA HIS A 278 22.50 12.68 -3.89
C HIS A 278 22.63 14.10 -3.31
N CYS A 279 23.70 14.82 -3.64
CA CYS A 279 24.05 16.13 -3.07
C CYS A 279 24.02 16.16 -1.53
N GLY A 280 24.54 15.11 -0.89
CA GLY A 280 24.57 14.95 0.57
C GLY A 280 23.21 14.66 1.23
N ARG A 281 22.15 14.44 0.44
CA ARG A 281 20.83 14.02 0.95
C ARG A 281 20.60 12.55 0.60
N GLN A 282 20.19 11.77 1.58
CA GLN A 282 19.87 10.36 1.39
C GLN A 282 18.73 10.17 0.39
N ILE A 283 18.87 9.21 -0.52
CA ILE A 283 17.79 8.85 -1.43
C ILE A 283 16.75 7.94 -0.74
N SER A 284 15.55 7.81 -1.31
CA SER A 284 14.39 7.19 -0.63
C SER A 284 14.63 5.80 -0.05
N ASN A 285 15.34 4.94 -0.78
CA ASN A 285 15.75 3.59 -0.37
C ASN A 285 17.29 3.45 -0.38
N GLY A 286 17.98 4.54 -0.03
CA GLY A 286 19.44 4.61 -0.06
C GLY A 286 20.14 3.88 1.07
N ASN A 287 19.41 3.50 2.14
CA ASN A 287 19.98 2.73 3.24
C ASN A 287 19.64 1.25 3.10
N PHE A 288 20.65 0.40 3.08
CA PHE A 288 20.49 -1.05 2.94
C PHE A 288 21.68 -1.81 3.53
N GLY A 289 21.45 -3.05 3.96
CA GLY A 289 22.50 -3.93 4.45
C GLY A 289 23.33 -4.54 3.32
N ILE A 290 24.56 -4.92 3.61
CA ILE A 290 25.43 -5.68 2.71
C ILE A 290 26.05 -6.82 3.51
N ILE A 291 25.96 -8.04 3.00
CA ILE A 291 26.70 -9.20 3.47
C ILE A 291 27.75 -9.51 2.41
N VAL A 292 29.03 -9.37 2.74
CA VAL A 292 30.14 -9.76 1.86
C VAL A 292 30.65 -11.11 2.32
N LEU A 293 30.68 -12.05 1.37
CA LEU A 293 31.10 -13.43 1.56
C LEU A 293 32.47 -13.66 0.92
N SER A 294 33.23 -14.58 1.47
CA SER A 294 34.36 -15.18 0.74
C SER A 294 33.87 -15.91 -0.52
N LYS A 295 34.79 -16.21 -1.43
CA LYS A 295 34.47 -16.99 -2.63
C LYS A 295 33.89 -18.37 -2.29
N ASP A 296 34.43 -19.04 -1.28
CA ASP A 296 33.97 -20.36 -0.85
C ASP A 296 32.57 -20.30 -0.20
N GLU A 297 32.33 -19.31 0.67
CA GLU A 297 31.02 -19.06 1.25
C GLU A 297 29.97 -18.73 0.19
N SER A 298 30.33 -17.94 -0.83
CA SER A 298 29.44 -17.60 -1.95
C SER A 298 29.01 -18.85 -2.72
N VAL A 299 29.95 -19.75 -3.02
CA VAL A 299 29.67 -21.04 -3.68
C VAL A 299 28.76 -21.91 -2.80
N GLU A 300 28.97 -21.91 -1.49
CA GLU A 300 28.11 -22.66 -0.55
C GLU A 300 26.69 -22.10 -0.50
N VAL A 301 26.52 -20.78 -0.47
CA VAL A 301 25.21 -20.13 -0.54
C VAL A 301 24.49 -20.48 -1.84
N ASP A 302 25.16 -20.39 -2.99
CA ASP A 302 24.56 -20.74 -4.29
C ASP A 302 24.11 -22.21 -4.33
N ARG A 303 24.93 -23.12 -3.78
CA ARG A 303 24.60 -24.55 -3.64
C ARG A 303 23.38 -24.74 -2.74
N ASN A 304 23.32 -24.04 -1.61
CA ASN A 304 22.20 -24.09 -0.67
C ASN A 304 20.91 -23.61 -1.31
N VAL A 305 20.94 -22.51 -2.05
CA VAL A 305 19.77 -21.93 -2.71
C VAL A 305 19.26 -22.78 -3.87
N CYS A 306 20.15 -23.55 -4.52
CA CYS A 306 19.79 -24.48 -5.60
C CYS A 306 19.18 -25.80 -5.11
N ARG A 307 19.36 -26.18 -3.83
CA ARG A 307 18.79 -27.42 -3.27
C ARG A 307 17.28 -27.32 -3.14
N THR A 308 16.54 -28.10 -3.93
CA THR A 308 15.08 -28.18 -3.84
C THR A 308 14.65 -29.17 -2.77
N GLY A 309 13.78 -28.75 -1.84
CA GLY A 309 13.08 -29.63 -0.90
C GLY A 309 13.87 -30.07 0.35
N ALA A 310 15.12 -29.63 0.51
CA ALA A 310 15.92 -29.90 1.71
C ALA A 310 16.04 -28.65 2.61
N ASN A 311 15.96 -28.83 3.93
CA ASN A 311 16.31 -27.79 4.88
C ASN A 311 17.84 -27.71 5.01
N ILE A 312 18.41 -26.52 4.83
CA ILE A 312 19.84 -26.25 5.02
C ILE A 312 20.08 -26.10 6.53
N CYS A 313 21.03 -26.86 7.08
CA CYS A 313 21.23 -26.95 8.52
C CYS A 313 22.55 -26.29 8.92
N PHE A 314 22.49 -25.39 9.91
CA PHE A 314 23.64 -24.72 10.51
C PHE A 314 23.70 -25.05 11.99
N GLU A 315 24.90 -25.35 12.48
CA GLU A 315 25.15 -25.46 13.91
C GLU A 315 25.26 -24.07 14.55
N ALA A 316 24.56 -23.86 15.65
CA ALA A 316 24.58 -22.60 16.38
C ALA A 316 24.51 -22.83 17.90
N TYR A 317 24.72 -21.77 18.65
CA TYR A 317 24.66 -21.76 20.11
C TYR A 317 23.76 -20.62 20.57
N LEU A 318 22.96 -20.88 21.59
CA LEU A 318 21.97 -19.94 22.12
C LEU A 318 22.27 -19.66 23.60
N ASP A 319 22.21 -18.40 24.03
CA ASP A 319 22.40 -18.05 25.43
C ASP A 319 21.14 -18.43 26.25
N PRO A 320 21.26 -19.32 27.26
CA PRO A 320 20.13 -19.74 28.09
C PRO A 320 19.37 -18.59 28.76
N SER A 321 20.00 -17.43 28.96
CA SER A 321 19.38 -16.23 29.54
C SER A 321 18.23 -15.69 28.70
N PHE A 322 18.21 -16.00 27.40
CA PHE A 322 17.19 -15.53 26.45
C PHE A 322 15.96 -16.44 26.32
N HIS A 323 15.97 -17.65 26.89
CA HIS A 323 14.89 -18.60 26.59
C HIS A 323 14.48 -19.61 27.66
N TYR A 324 15.11 -19.63 28.84
CA TYR A 324 14.70 -20.57 29.90
C TYR A 324 14.59 -19.90 31.27
N PRO A 325 13.37 -19.64 31.76
CA PRO A 325 13.16 -19.48 33.18
C PRO A 325 13.41 -20.83 33.89
N ALA A 326 13.99 -20.77 35.08
CA ALA A 326 14.60 -21.89 35.81
C ALA A 326 13.66 -23.08 36.14
N TRP A 327 12.34 -22.92 35.97
CA TRP A 327 11.32 -23.90 36.36
C TRP A 327 11.13 -25.07 35.36
N PHE A 328 11.74 -25.02 34.17
CA PHE A 328 11.85 -26.20 33.30
C PHE A 328 12.92 -27.20 33.76
N CYS A 329 13.76 -26.83 34.74
CA CYS A 329 14.82 -27.65 35.30
C CYS A 329 14.71 -27.73 36.83
N SER A 330 13.54 -28.09 37.36
CA SER A 330 13.45 -28.42 38.79
C SER A 330 12.52 -29.59 39.05
N GLY A 331 12.97 -30.78 38.65
CA GLY A 331 12.73 -31.99 39.44
C GLY A 331 13.64 -32.00 40.66
N SER A 332 13.49 -31.02 41.56
CA SER A 332 14.04 -30.99 42.92
C SER A 332 13.70 -29.64 43.55
N GLN A 333 13.00 -29.68 44.68
CA GLN A 333 12.81 -28.51 45.54
C GLN A 333 14.17 -27.94 45.97
N PRO A 334 14.21 -26.62 46.23
CA PRO A 334 14.77 -26.23 47.51
C PRO A 334 13.89 -25.22 48.26
N SER A 335 13.79 -25.48 49.54
CA SER A 335 13.24 -24.64 50.59
C SER A 335 14.00 -23.33 50.78
N SER A 336 13.23 -22.27 51.06
CA SER A 336 13.58 -21.04 51.81
C SER A 336 13.97 -19.78 51.00
N PRO A 337 13.47 -18.58 51.41
CA PRO A 337 13.55 -17.35 50.63
C PRO A 337 14.80 -16.53 51.01
N CYS A 338 15.41 -15.82 50.05
CA CYS A 338 16.42 -14.81 50.32
C CYS A 338 16.05 -13.45 49.71
N LYS A 339 16.24 -12.43 50.55
CA LYS A 339 15.72 -11.07 50.50
C LYS A 339 16.33 -10.25 49.36
N PHE A 340 15.49 -9.45 48.69
CA PHE A 340 15.92 -8.35 47.83
C PHE A 340 16.45 -7.19 48.67
N VAL A 341 17.59 -6.63 48.27
CA VAL A 341 18.12 -5.35 48.78
C VAL A 341 18.05 -4.34 47.64
N GLU A 342 17.24 -3.29 47.84
CA GLU A 342 17.17 -2.11 46.98
C GLU A 342 18.46 -1.29 47.07
N SER A 343 18.93 -0.74 45.96
CA SER A 343 19.73 0.50 46.00
C SER A 343 19.55 1.34 44.74
N GLN A 344 19.31 2.63 45.00
CA GLN A 344 19.06 3.74 44.08
C GLN A 344 20.33 4.23 43.34
N PRO A 345 20.19 5.07 42.28
CA PRO A 345 21.25 5.42 41.36
C PRO A 345 22.08 6.63 41.82
N GLY A 346 23.39 6.62 41.56
CA GLY A 346 24.22 7.81 41.72
C GLY A 346 25.69 7.62 41.34
N LEU A 347 26.09 8.34 40.27
CA LEU A 347 27.44 8.81 39.91
C LEU A 347 28.56 7.77 39.71
N LEU A 348 29.29 7.87 38.60
CA LEU A 348 30.76 7.93 38.61
C LEU A 348 31.32 8.37 37.25
N ALA A 349 32.20 9.38 37.32
CA ALA A 349 33.12 9.79 36.27
C ALA A 349 34.44 8.98 36.36
N GLN A 350 35.00 8.67 35.19
CA GLN A 350 36.40 8.44 34.80
C GLN A 350 37.45 8.10 35.88
N ASN A 351 38.03 6.88 35.86
CA ASN A 351 39.43 6.60 35.46
C ASN A 351 39.84 5.10 35.66
N PRO A 352 40.93 4.63 35.02
CA PRO A 352 41.00 3.32 34.37
C PRO A 352 41.79 2.21 35.12
N LEU A 353 41.71 1.00 34.56
CA LEU A 353 42.57 -0.17 34.78
C LEU A 353 42.58 -0.78 36.20
N LYS A 354 41.63 -1.71 36.43
CA LYS A 354 41.84 -2.87 37.30
C LYS A 354 41.49 -4.15 36.54
N LYS A 355 42.42 -5.11 36.58
CA LYS A 355 42.31 -6.48 36.04
C LYS A 355 40.97 -7.13 36.44
N PRO A 356 40.35 -7.97 35.58
CA PRO A 356 39.06 -8.55 35.90
C PRO A 356 39.22 -9.56 37.04
N LEU A 357 38.47 -9.36 38.13
CA LEU A 357 38.20 -10.41 39.10
C LEU A 357 37.39 -11.50 38.38
N ALA A 358 38.03 -12.63 38.15
CA ALA A 358 37.36 -13.86 37.75
C ALA A 358 36.44 -14.32 38.89
N ASN A 359 35.12 -14.15 38.74
CA ASN A 359 34.08 -15.04 39.30
C ASN A 359 32.64 -14.62 38.92
N GLU A 360 32.36 -14.41 37.63
CA GLU A 360 31.01 -14.66 37.11
C GLU A 360 31.05 -16.01 36.39
N ARG A 361 30.24 -16.97 36.85
CA ARG A 361 30.04 -18.23 36.13
C ARG A 361 29.40 -17.90 34.77
N THR A 362 30.20 -17.77 33.72
CA THR A 362 29.73 -17.69 32.35
C THR A 362 28.86 -18.91 32.06
N LYS A 363 27.54 -18.69 31.93
CA LYS A 363 26.58 -19.76 31.61
C LYS A 363 26.95 -20.34 30.25
N LYS A 364 27.10 -21.67 30.19
CA LYS A 364 27.44 -22.38 28.96
C LYS A 364 26.32 -22.22 27.93
N LEU A 365 26.64 -21.73 26.73
CA LEU A 365 25.68 -21.62 25.63
C LEU A 365 25.10 -23.00 25.26
N LYS A 366 23.80 -23.06 24.99
CA LYS A 366 23.11 -24.28 24.57
C LYS A 366 23.29 -24.50 23.07
N LYS A 367 23.66 -25.72 22.66
CA LYS A 367 23.81 -26.09 21.25
C LYS A 367 22.44 -26.27 20.60
N VAL A 368 22.23 -25.59 19.47
CA VAL A 368 21.01 -25.61 18.67
C VAL A 368 21.35 -25.79 17.18
N TYR A 369 20.33 -26.08 16.36
CA TYR A 369 20.47 -26.22 14.91
C TYR A 369 19.45 -25.34 14.20
N CYS A 370 19.94 -24.51 13.29
CA CYS A 370 19.15 -23.59 12.48
C CYS A 370 18.89 -24.22 11.10
N TYR A 371 17.62 -24.42 10.76
CA TYR A 371 17.19 -25.01 9.50
C TYR A 371 16.58 -23.93 8.60
N VAL A 372 17.28 -23.54 7.54
CA VAL A 372 16.82 -22.54 6.56
C VAL A 372 16.22 -23.25 5.34
N SER A 373 15.05 -22.79 4.90
CA SER A 373 14.36 -23.24 3.70
C SER A 373 13.77 -22.03 2.98
N PRO A 374 13.29 -22.15 1.72
CA PRO A 374 12.59 -21.05 1.05
C PRO A 374 11.36 -20.50 1.78
N LYS A 375 10.79 -21.25 2.73
CA LYS A 375 9.58 -20.85 3.47
C LYS A 375 9.90 -20.28 4.86
N GLN A 376 10.88 -20.85 5.55
CA GLN A 376 11.10 -20.62 6.98
C GLN A 376 12.54 -20.91 7.43
N LEU A 377 12.94 -20.25 8.51
CA LEU A 377 14.09 -20.53 9.36
C LEU A 377 13.60 -21.14 10.68
N VAL A 378 13.95 -22.39 10.97
CA VAL A 378 13.51 -23.13 12.17
C VAL A 378 14.70 -23.38 13.08
N ILE A 379 14.60 -22.99 14.34
CA ILE A 379 15.64 -23.26 15.35
C ILE A 379 15.20 -24.47 16.18
N LYS A 380 16.04 -25.49 16.28
CA LYS A 380 15.76 -26.71 17.05
C LYS A 380 16.86 -27.02 18.04
N GLU A 381 16.46 -27.51 19.21
CA GLU A 381 17.31 -28.21 20.17
C GLU A 381 17.08 -29.71 20.03
N PHE A 382 18.05 -30.55 20.39
CA PHE A 382 17.86 -32.00 20.39
C PHE A 382 17.96 -32.55 21.81
N TYR A 383 16.85 -33.06 22.32
CA TYR A 383 16.81 -33.75 23.60
C TYR A 383 17.41 -35.15 23.47
N PHE A 384 18.32 -35.52 24.38
CA PHE A 384 19.15 -36.74 24.31
C PHE A 384 19.78 -37.02 22.94
N LYS A 385 20.06 -35.97 22.15
CA LYS A 385 20.56 -36.06 20.76
C LYS A 385 19.66 -36.83 19.78
N LEU A 386 18.42 -37.15 20.15
CA LEU A 386 17.52 -38.01 19.37
C LEU A 386 16.19 -37.33 19.02
N ILE A 387 15.62 -36.55 19.94
CA ILE A 387 14.29 -35.96 19.77
C ILE A 387 14.44 -34.47 19.43
N PRO A 388 14.11 -34.04 18.20
CA PRO A 388 14.16 -32.64 17.83
C PRO A 388 13.04 -31.86 18.52
N TRP A 389 13.41 -30.92 19.37
CA TRP A 389 12.51 -29.94 19.96
C TRP A 389 12.59 -28.63 19.19
N ARG A 390 11.46 -28.11 18.72
CA ARG A 390 11.40 -26.84 18.00
C ARG A 390 11.38 -25.69 18.99
N LEU A 391 12.40 -24.85 18.97
CA LEU A 391 12.50 -23.66 19.84
C LEU A 391 11.74 -22.49 19.24
N ALA A 392 11.99 -22.21 17.96
CA ALA A 392 11.38 -21.10 17.26
C ALA A 392 11.27 -21.36 15.76
N THR A 393 10.40 -20.60 15.10
CA THR A 393 10.24 -20.62 13.65
C THR A 393 10.01 -19.20 13.18
N PHE A 394 10.84 -18.77 12.24
CA PHE A 394 10.75 -17.50 11.56
C PHE A 394 10.43 -17.75 10.09
N ARG A 395 9.65 -16.87 9.48
CA ARG A 395 9.36 -16.98 8.05
C ARG A 395 10.53 -16.42 7.24
N VAL A 396 10.70 -16.92 6.02
CA VAL A 396 11.52 -16.20 5.04
C VAL A 396 10.66 -15.10 4.41
N CYS A 397 10.61 -13.95 5.08
CA CYS A 397 9.87 -12.76 4.65
C CYS A 397 10.57 -11.49 5.15
N HIS A 398 10.15 -10.33 4.66
CA HIS A 398 10.75 -9.05 5.04
C HIS A 398 10.54 -8.68 6.51
N GLY A 399 9.46 -9.16 7.14
CA GLY A 399 9.18 -8.89 8.56
C GLY A 399 10.17 -9.55 9.51
N THR A 400 10.85 -10.64 9.10
CA THR A 400 11.94 -11.22 9.88
C THR A 400 13.24 -10.47 9.60
N LYS A 401 13.69 -9.71 10.57
CA LYS A 401 14.90 -8.88 10.53
C LYS A 401 16.07 -9.57 11.21
N PHE A 402 17.24 -9.34 10.62
CA PHE A 402 18.53 -9.80 11.14
C PHE A 402 19.33 -8.59 11.62
N SER A 403 19.71 -8.60 12.90
CA SER A 403 20.61 -7.60 13.48
C SER A 403 21.92 -8.26 13.86
N PHE A 404 22.99 -7.89 13.18
CA PHE A 404 24.31 -8.45 13.39
C PHE A 404 24.93 -7.84 14.65
N ARG A 405 25.50 -8.70 15.47
CA ARG A 405 26.11 -8.36 16.76
C ARG A 405 27.57 -8.80 16.75
N GLY A 406 28.29 -8.43 17.82
CA GLY A 406 29.69 -8.74 18.00
C GLY A 406 29.96 -10.22 18.20
N LEU A 407 31.09 -10.53 18.83
CA LEU A 407 31.43 -11.91 19.18
C LEU A 407 30.77 -12.29 20.50
N ASP A 408 30.31 -13.53 20.58
CA ASP A 408 29.80 -14.07 21.83
C ASP A 408 30.95 -14.18 22.86
N PRO A 409 30.71 -13.84 24.14
CA PRO A 409 31.76 -13.78 25.14
C PRO A 409 32.29 -15.15 25.59
N VAL A 410 31.63 -16.25 25.21
CA VAL A 410 31.94 -17.62 25.68
C VAL A 410 32.79 -18.39 24.67
N ASN A 411 32.37 -18.44 23.41
CA ASN A 411 33.01 -19.18 22.33
C ASN A 411 33.69 -18.27 21.31
N GLY A 412 33.49 -16.94 21.37
CA GLY A 412 34.08 -16.00 20.41
C GLY A 412 33.49 -16.11 19.00
N LEU A 413 32.29 -16.67 18.87
CA LEU A 413 31.59 -16.86 17.60
C LEU A 413 30.79 -15.60 17.24
N PRO A 414 30.64 -15.29 15.94
CA PRO A 414 29.84 -14.16 15.52
C PRO A 414 28.36 -14.38 15.87
N THR A 415 27.71 -13.35 16.41
CA THR A 415 26.30 -13.42 16.82
C THR A 415 25.36 -12.67 15.88
N LEU A 416 24.12 -13.15 15.83
CA LEU A 416 23.01 -12.61 15.05
C LEU A 416 21.74 -12.66 15.91
N LEU A 417 21.05 -11.53 16.02
CA LEU A 417 19.71 -11.44 16.57
C LEU A 417 18.68 -11.56 15.44
N ILE A 418 17.69 -12.45 15.64
CA ILE A 418 16.59 -12.69 14.72
C ILE A 418 15.30 -12.20 15.39
N ASP A 419 14.59 -11.31 14.72
CA ASP A 419 13.36 -10.70 15.22
C ASP A 419 12.30 -10.66 14.12
N ASP A 420 11.08 -11.11 14.39
CA ASP A 420 9.93 -11.00 13.48
C ASP A 420 8.81 -10.11 14.02
N GLY A 421 9.06 -9.43 15.16
CA GLY A 421 8.09 -8.61 15.88
C GLY A 421 6.96 -9.41 16.55
N MET A 422 6.87 -10.72 16.31
CA MET A 422 5.78 -11.59 16.74
C MET A 422 6.17 -12.49 17.91
N GLN A 423 7.45 -12.83 18.05
CA GLN A 423 7.96 -13.56 19.21
C GLN A 423 9.12 -12.81 19.88
N SER A 424 9.57 -13.29 21.04
CA SER A 424 10.77 -12.73 21.67
C SER A 424 11.96 -12.86 20.69
N PRO A 425 12.73 -11.79 20.47
CA PRO A 425 13.91 -11.85 19.61
C PRO A 425 14.89 -12.92 20.08
N ILE A 426 15.47 -13.66 19.14
CA ILE A 426 16.39 -14.76 19.44
C ILE A 426 17.79 -14.42 18.97
N GLU A 427 18.73 -14.37 19.92
CA GLU A 427 20.15 -14.24 19.62
C GLU A 427 20.82 -15.61 19.52
N ILE A 428 21.52 -15.83 18.41
CA ILE A 428 22.32 -17.03 18.17
C ILE A 428 23.78 -16.66 17.86
N ALA A 429 24.69 -17.49 18.35
CA ALA A 429 26.10 -17.48 17.99
C ALA A 429 26.36 -18.62 16.97
N CYS A 430 26.85 -18.29 15.79
CA CYS A 430 26.99 -19.27 14.70
C CYS A 430 28.30 -19.04 13.95
N GLN A 431 29.12 -20.07 13.79
CA GLN A 431 30.38 -19.96 13.03
C GLN A 431 30.13 -19.51 11.59
N GLU A 432 29.09 -20.04 10.95
CA GLU A 432 28.69 -19.76 9.57
C GLU A 432 27.59 -18.68 9.49
N ARG A 433 27.57 -17.73 10.45
CA ARG A 433 26.53 -16.69 10.56
C ARG A 433 26.26 -15.97 9.24
N ASN A 434 27.30 -15.56 8.52
CA ASN A 434 27.16 -14.83 7.26
C ASN A 434 26.55 -15.70 6.15
N VAL A 435 26.94 -16.99 6.07
CA VAL A 435 26.37 -17.96 5.13
C VAL A 435 24.90 -18.23 5.43
N LEU A 436 24.54 -18.41 6.72
CA LEU A 436 23.16 -18.56 7.17
C LEU A 436 22.33 -17.34 6.74
N ALA A 437 22.84 -16.15 7.06
CA ALA A 437 22.15 -14.89 6.76
C ALA A 437 22.00 -14.66 5.25
N ALA A 438 23.06 -14.88 4.47
CA ALA A 438 23.04 -14.76 3.03
C ALA A 438 22.13 -15.79 2.35
N THR A 439 22.11 -17.04 2.84
CA THR A 439 21.20 -18.09 2.34
C THR A 439 19.74 -17.69 2.56
N TYR A 440 19.41 -17.18 3.75
CA TYR A 440 18.10 -16.62 4.06
C TYR A 440 17.75 -15.46 3.11
N THR A 441 18.63 -14.46 2.96
CA THR A 441 18.41 -13.30 2.08
C THR A 441 18.22 -13.72 0.62
N ARG A 442 18.98 -14.69 0.11
CA ARG A 442 18.82 -15.18 -1.26
C ARG A 442 17.50 -15.92 -1.47
N PHE A 443 17.05 -16.71 -0.50
CA PHE A 443 15.72 -17.33 -0.55
C PHE A 443 14.59 -16.28 -0.54
N LEU A 444 14.73 -15.24 0.28
CA LEU A 444 13.80 -14.11 0.31
C LEU A 444 13.71 -13.44 -1.07
N LEU A 445 14.84 -13.01 -1.63
CA LEU A 445 14.89 -12.31 -2.91
C LEU A 445 14.39 -13.16 -4.08
N ARG A 446 14.65 -14.48 -4.08
CA ARG A 446 14.15 -15.41 -5.09
C ARG A 446 12.62 -15.51 -5.08
N SER A 447 11.99 -15.34 -3.93
CA SER A 447 10.54 -15.50 -3.77
C SER A 447 9.74 -14.28 -4.24
N ILE A 448 10.37 -13.10 -4.37
CA ILE A 448 9.70 -11.83 -4.72
C ILE A 448 10.27 -11.13 -5.96
N GLY A 449 11.23 -11.74 -6.66
CA GLY A 449 11.87 -11.12 -7.84
C GLY A 449 12.67 -9.85 -7.50
N GLY A 450 13.11 -9.73 -6.24
CA GLY A 450 13.88 -8.57 -5.76
C GLY A 450 13.11 -7.27 -5.71
N SER A 451 11.80 -7.28 -5.43
CA SER A 451 11.05 -6.06 -5.09
C SER A 451 10.06 -6.24 -3.92
N GLU A 452 10.03 -5.27 -3.00
CA GLU A 452 9.32 -5.37 -1.72
C GLU A 452 7.91 -4.76 -1.71
N SER A 453 7.48 -3.95 -2.70
CA SER A 453 6.14 -3.36 -2.63
C SER A 453 5.04 -4.38 -2.90
N PHE A 454 3.90 -4.16 -2.26
CA PHE A 454 2.67 -4.90 -2.52
C PHE A 454 2.37 -5.06 -4.01
N GLN A 455 2.42 -3.98 -4.80
CA GLN A 455 2.14 -4.06 -6.24
C GLN A 455 3.08 -5.01 -7.00
N ASP A 456 4.34 -5.13 -6.59
CA ASP A 456 5.30 -6.02 -7.24
C ASP A 456 5.10 -7.47 -6.80
N LYS A 457 4.78 -7.69 -5.51
CA LYS A 457 4.32 -9.00 -5.02
C LYS A 457 3.07 -9.44 -5.78
N VAL A 458 2.10 -8.55 -6.00
CA VAL A 458 0.89 -8.81 -6.80
C VAL A 458 1.24 -9.14 -8.25
N ASN A 459 2.12 -8.36 -8.88
CA ASN A 459 2.56 -8.60 -10.25
C ASN A 459 3.25 -9.96 -10.41
N PHE A 460 4.16 -10.28 -9.48
CA PHE A 460 4.85 -11.56 -9.40
C PHE A 460 3.85 -12.70 -9.19
N PHE A 461 2.96 -12.58 -8.20
CA PHE A 461 1.89 -13.55 -7.94
C PHE A 461 1.05 -13.82 -9.18
N HIS A 462 0.55 -12.77 -9.84
CA HIS A 462 -0.24 -12.90 -11.06
C HIS A 462 0.55 -13.58 -12.18
N GLN A 463 1.82 -13.23 -12.35
CA GLN A 463 2.69 -13.86 -13.34
C GLN A 463 2.88 -15.36 -13.05
N GLN A 464 3.15 -15.73 -11.79
CA GLN A 464 3.34 -17.13 -11.39
C GLN A 464 2.07 -17.95 -11.56
N VAL A 465 0.90 -17.42 -11.18
CA VAL A 465 -0.40 -18.08 -11.39
C VAL A 465 -0.67 -18.30 -12.88
N ARG A 466 -0.39 -17.30 -13.73
CA ARG A 466 -0.52 -17.45 -15.19
C ARG A 466 0.44 -18.49 -15.77
N GLN A 467 1.69 -18.52 -15.31
CA GLN A 467 2.68 -19.51 -15.76
C GLN A 467 2.28 -20.93 -15.35
N LEU A 468 1.84 -21.12 -14.11
CA LEU A 468 1.40 -22.41 -13.57
C LEU A 468 0.27 -23.03 -14.40
N HIS A 469 -0.68 -22.18 -14.80
CA HIS A 469 -1.90 -22.61 -15.50
C HIS A 469 -1.88 -22.38 -17.01
N GLY A 470 -0.80 -21.83 -17.58
CA GLY A 470 -0.73 -21.42 -18.99
C GLY A 470 -0.89 -22.55 -20.00
N LYS A 471 -0.70 -23.81 -19.58
CA LYS A 471 -0.88 -25.02 -20.39
C LYS A 471 -2.35 -25.45 -20.54
N TYR A 472 -3.27 -24.94 -19.71
CA TYR A 472 -4.66 -25.36 -19.71
C TYR A 472 -5.52 -24.49 -20.62
N LEU A 473 -6.35 -25.14 -21.45
CA LEU A 473 -7.25 -24.43 -22.36
C LEU A 473 -8.43 -23.84 -21.57
N ARG A 474 -8.60 -22.52 -21.62
CA ARG A 474 -9.66 -21.79 -20.91
C ARG A 474 -11.02 -21.87 -21.62
N ARG A 475 -11.51 -23.09 -21.84
CA ARG A 475 -12.84 -23.34 -22.41
C ARG A 475 -13.93 -22.80 -21.48
N LYS A 476 -15.09 -22.50 -22.05
CA LYS A 476 -16.27 -22.13 -21.26
C LYS A 476 -16.88 -23.37 -20.60
N VAL A 477 -17.43 -23.19 -19.41
CA VAL A 477 -18.28 -24.17 -18.71
C VAL A 477 -19.52 -23.45 -18.19
N VAL A 478 -20.69 -24.01 -18.46
CA VAL A 478 -21.97 -23.43 -18.04
C VAL A 478 -22.30 -23.94 -16.64
N LEU A 479 -22.65 -23.02 -15.74
CA LEU A 479 -23.15 -23.32 -14.42
C LEU A 479 -24.61 -22.86 -14.34
N GLU A 480 -25.55 -23.81 -14.26
CA GLU A 480 -26.96 -23.53 -14.08
C GLU A 480 -27.31 -23.54 -12.59
N VAL A 481 -27.52 -22.35 -12.03
CA VAL A 481 -27.70 -22.13 -10.59
C VAL A 481 -29.08 -21.56 -10.29
N ASP A 482 -29.60 -21.87 -9.12
CA ASP A 482 -30.87 -21.33 -8.64
C ASP A 482 -30.59 -20.21 -7.64
N ARG A 483 -31.17 -19.03 -7.88
CA ARG A 483 -31.00 -17.85 -7.02
C ARG A 483 -31.48 -18.09 -5.59
N PHE A 484 -32.52 -18.89 -5.40
CA PHE A 484 -33.13 -19.14 -4.09
C PHE A 484 -32.39 -20.23 -3.29
N SER A 485 -31.67 -21.12 -3.97
CA SER A 485 -30.86 -22.18 -3.37
C SER A 485 -29.40 -22.08 -3.84
N LEU A 486 -28.83 -20.87 -3.79
CA LEU A 486 -27.58 -20.53 -4.48
C LEU A 486 -26.40 -21.40 -4.07
N LEU A 487 -26.17 -21.59 -2.77
CA LEU A 487 -25.05 -22.38 -2.27
C LEU A 487 -25.20 -23.85 -2.67
N GLU A 488 -26.35 -24.44 -2.40
CA GLU A 488 -26.64 -25.84 -2.70
C GLU A 488 -26.56 -26.14 -4.21
N SER A 489 -27.22 -25.33 -5.03
CA SER A 489 -27.20 -25.50 -6.50
C SER A 489 -25.81 -25.28 -7.09
N SER A 490 -25.01 -24.35 -6.56
CA SER A 490 -23.62 -24.13 -6.98
C SER A 490 -22.72 -25.31 -6.62
N MET A 491 -22.83 -25.83 -5.39
CA MET A 491 -22.07 -27.01 -4.94
C MET A 491 -22.47 -28.27 -5.73
N SER A 492 -23.77 -28.45 -6.01
CA SER A 492 -24.26 -29.57 -6.81
C SER A 492 -23.71 -29.52 -8.24
N THR A 493 -23.78 -28.36 -8.89
CA THR A 493 -23.30 -28.16 -10.27
C THR A 493 -21.79 -28.34 -10.42
N THR A 494 -21.03 -28.05 -9.35
CA THR A 494 -19.56 -28.18 -9.34
C THR A 494 -19.06 -29.45 -8.66
N SER A 495 -19.94 -30.33 -8.19
CA SER A 495 -19.60 -31.51 -7.40
C SER A 495 -18.64 -32.48 -8.09
N ASN A 496 -18.75 -32.61 -9.42
CA ASN A 496 -17.90 -33.49 -10.24
C ASN A 496 -16.74 -32.77 -10.93
N PHE A 497 -16.48 -31.50 -10.59
CA PHE A 497 -15.40 -30.73 -11.23
C PHE A 497 -14.03 -31.25 -10.76
N SER A 498 -13.16 -31.52 -11.72
CA SER A 498 -11.72 -31.65 -11.47
C SER A 498 -11.10 -30.28 -11.21
N ALA A 499 -9.89 -30.23 -10.64
CA ALA A 499 -9.13 -28.99 -10.50
C ALA A 499 -9.00 -28.20 -11.83
N ASN A 500 -8.91 -28.92 -12.97
CA ASN A 500 -8.85 -28.30 -14.29
C ASN A 500 -10.19 -27.68 -14.73
N ASP A 501 -11.32 -28.23 -14.30
CA ASP A 501 -12.64 -27.65 -14.59
C ASP A 501 -12.80 -26.31 -13.87
N TRP A 502 -12.23 -26.17 -12.68
CA TRP A 502 -12.16 -24.91 -11.96
C TRP A 502 -11.31 -23.84 -12.64
N LEU A 503 -10.43 -24.20 -13.59
CA LEU A 503 -9.65 -23.23 -14.39
C LEU A 503 -10.40 -22.72 -15.63
N LYS A 504 -11.54 -23.33 -15.99
CA LYS A 504 -12.40 -22.93 -17.12
C LYS A 504 -13.09 -21.59 -16.86
N ASN A 505 -13.52 -20.93 -17.94
CA ASN A 505 -14.31 -19.71 -17.83
C ASN A 505 -15.77 -20.04 -17.46
N PHE A 506 -16.23 -19.59 -16.30
CA PHE A 506 -17.58 -19.87 -15.82
C PHE A 506 -18.59 -18.97 -16.53
N GLU A 507 -19.56 -19.59 -17.19
CA GLU A 507 -20.75 -18.93 -17.75
C GLU A 507 -21.93 -19.23 -16.83
N ILE A 508 -22.35 -18.24 -16.06
CA ILE A 508 -23.43 -18.41 -15.08
C ILE A 508 -24.78 -18.21 -15.74
N ARG A 509 -25.70 -19.15 -15.53
CA ARG A 509 -27.10 -19.05 -15.91
C ARG A 509 -27.97 -19.23 -14.69
N PHE A 510 -28.66 -18.17 -14.28
CA PHE A 510 -29.68 -18.27 -13.26
C PHE A 510 -30.94 -18.92 -13.85
N LYS A 511 -31.45 -19.97 -13.20
CA LYS A 511 -32.62 -20.70 -13.68
C LYS A 511 -33.81 -19.75 -13.81
N ASN A 512 -34.49 -19.80 -14.96
CA ASN A 512 -35.66 -18.99 -15.28
C ASN A 512 -35.40 -17.46 -15.37
N GLU A 513 -34.16 -17.03 -15.58
CA GLU A 513 -33.80 -15.63 -15.76
C GLU A 513 -33.12 -15.40 -17.12
N GLU A 514 -33.53 -14.36 -17.83
CA GLU A 514 -32.87 -13.93 -19.06
C GLU A 514 -31.73 -12.96 -18.74
N ALA A 515 -30.51 -13.27 -19.17
CA ALA A 515 -29.36 -12.39 -19.03
C ALA A 515 -29.07 -11.65 -20.35
N MET A 516 -28.91 -10.33 -20.29
CA MET A 516 -28.53 -9.50 -21.45
C MET A 516 -27.04 -9.66 -21.81
N ASP A 517 -26.19 -10.01 -20.84
CA ASP A 517 -24.75 -10.19 -21.02
C ASP A 517 -24.24 -11.41 -20.23
N PHE A 518 -23.05 -11.90 -20.59
CA PHE A 518 -22.43 -13.05 -19.90
C PHE A 518 -21.49 -12.62 -18.75
N GLY A 519 -21.17 -11.32 -18.63
CA GLY A 519 -20.24 -10.78 -17.63
C GLY A 519 -20.91 -10.28 -16.35
N GLY A 520 -22.14 -9.78 -16.43
CA GLY A 520 -22.97 -9.37 -15.30
C GLY A 520 -23.34 -10.53 -14.36
N PRO A 521 -24.00 -11.60 -14.86
CA PRO A 521 -24.41 -12.75 -14.03
C PRO A 521 -23.24 -13.41 -13.32
N ARG A 522 -22.07 -13.45 -13.95
CA ARG A 522 -20.85 -13.99 -13.35
C ARG A 522 -20.40 -13.17 -12.14
N ARG A 523 -20.31 -11.84 -12.27
CA ARG A 523 -19.93 -10.95 -11.16
C ARG A 523 -20.94 -11.03 -10.01
N GLU A 524 -22.23 -11.02 -10.35
CA GLU A 524 -23.31 -11.17 -9.38
C GLU A 524 -23.21 -12.50 -8.62
N TRP A 525 -22.93 -13.61 -9.32
CA TRP A 525 -22.78 -14.91 -8.71
C TRP A 525 -21.62 -14.96 -7.72
N PHE A 526 -20.44 -14.43 -8.08
CA PHE A 526 -19.30 -14.36 -7.16
C PHE A 526 -19.61 -13.55 -5.91
N GLU A 527 -20.30 -12.41 -6.04
CA GLU A 527 -20.72 -11.60 -4.90
C GLU A 527 -21.66 -12.38 -3.97
N LYS A 528 -22.71 -12.97 -4.54
CA LYS A 528 -23.74 -13.67 -3.74
C LYS A 528 -23.22 -14.97 -3.13
N ILE A 529 -22.39 -15.73 -3.84
CA ILE A 529 -21.83 -16.97 -3.28
C ILE A 529 -20.84 -16.66 -2.15
N CYS A 530 -20.05 -15.57 -2.26
CA CYS A 530 -19.22 -15.11 -1.16
C CYS A 530 -20.07 -14.75 0.07
N LYS A 531 -21.16 -13.99 -0.11
CA LYS A 531 -22.11 -13.69 0.99
C LYS A 531 -22.70 -14.98 1.59
N ALA A 532 -23.16 -15.91 0.76
CA ALA A 532 -23.72 -17.18 1.23
C ALA A 532 -22.71 -18.03 2.03
N LEU A 533 -21.41 -17.93 1.74
CA LEU A 533 -20.35 -18.68 2.40
C LEU A 533 -19.82 -17.99 3.67
N PHE A 534 -19.65 -16.67 3.63
CA PHE A 534 -18.86 -15.94 4.63
C PHE A 534 -19.71 -15.06 5.55
N ASP A 535 -20.99 -14.85 5.26
CA ASP A 535 -21.90 -14.14 6.17
C ASP A 535 -22.11 -14.96 7.46
N PRO A 536 -21.87 -14.38 8.65
CA PRO A 536 -22.06 -15.04 9.93
C PRO A 536 -23.46 -15.64 10.12
N ALA A 537 -24.50 -15.06 9.49
CA ALA A 537 -25.86 -15.55 9.58
C ALA A 537 -26.04 -16.98 9.03
N ASN A 538 -25.12 -17.43 8.15
CA ASN A 538 -25.16 -18.76 7.55
C ASN A 538 -24.42 -19.83 8.37
N ASN A 539 -23.78 -19.46 9.49
CA ASN A 539 -23.11 -20.35 10.45
C ASN A 539 -21.96 -21.22 9.91
N LEU A 540 -21.52 -21.05 8.66
CA LEU A 540 -20.28 -21.66 8.15
C LEU A 540 -19.06 -20.91 8.70
N PHE A 541 -19.15 -19.58 8.70
CA PHE A 541 -18.26 -18.68 9.40
C PHE A 541 -19.06 -17.98 10.50
N VAL A 542 -18.37 -17.50 11.53
CA VAL A 542 -18.93 -16.78 12.67
C VAL A 542 -18.12 -15.54 12.98
N SER A 543 -18.75 -14.59 13.64
CA SER A 543 -18.09 -13.40 14.19
C SER A 543 -17.86 -13.58 15.68
N PHE A 544 -16.70 -13.14 16.18
CA PHE A 544 -16.45 -13.11 17.64
C PHE A 544 -17.19 -11.96 18.34
N GLN A 545 -17.70 -10.99 17.58
CA GLN A 545 -18.42 -9.82 18.06
C GLN A 545 -19.74 -9.71 17.33
N ASP A 546 -20.79 -9.30 18.05
CA ASP A 546 -22.10 -9.04 17.46
C ASP A 546 -22.20 -7.59 16.97
N THR A 547 -21.46 -7.28 15.90
CA THR A 547 -21.46 -5.96 15.27
C THR A 547 -21.46 -6.10 13.74
N ASN A 548 -22.03 -5.11 13.05
CA ASN A 548 -21.96 -4.99 11.58
C ASN A 548 -20.50 -4.86 11.06
N GLN A 549 -19.56 -4.59 11.96
CA GLN A 549 -18.14 -4.43 11.69
C GLN A 549 -17.33 -5.70 11.92
N ALA A 550 -17.93 -6.73 12.48
CA ALA A 550 -17.19 -7.88 12.96
C ALA A 550 -16.51 -8.63 11.82
N LEU A 551 -15.28 -9.07 12.09
CA LEU A 551 -14.53 -9.95 11.20
C LEU A 551 -15.04 -11.37 11.36
N VAL A 552 -14.96 -12.14 10.27
CA VAL A 552 -15.46 -13.52 10.22
C VAL A 552 -14.33 -14.53 10.36
N HIS A 553 -14.61 -15.61 11.06
CA HIS A 553 -13.70 -16.72 11.36
C HIS A 553 -14.42 -18.05 11.09
N PRO A 554 -13.73 -19.14 10.70
CA PRO A 554 -14.38 -20.44 10.55
C PRO A 554 -15.13 -20.84 11.82
N ASN A 555 -16.32 -21.41 11.66
CA ASN A 555 -17.12 -21.85 12.81
C ASN A 555 -16.78 -23.29 13.19
N PRO A 556 -16.14 -23.54 14.36
CA PRO A 556 -15.90 -24.90 14.82
C PRO A 556 -17.21 -25.64 15.14
N ASP A 557 -18.24 -24.89 15.55
CA ASP A 557 -19.55 -25.40 15.96
C ASP A 557 -20.58 -25.31 14.82
N HIS A 558 -20.11 -25.37 13.56
CA HIS A 558 -20.95 -25.33 12.36
C HIS A 558 -22.03 -26.44 12.36
N PRO A 559 -23.26 -26.15 11.88
CA PRO A 559 -24.34 -27.13 11.80
C PRO A 559 -23.97 -28.38 11.00
N THR A 560 -24.44 -29.56 11.45
CA THR A 560 -24.10 -30.87 10.85
C THR A 560 -24.43 -31.02 9.35
N HIS A 561 -25.38 -30.22 8.83
CA HIS A 561 -25.70 -30.21 7.40
C HIS A 561 -24.63 -29.49 6.55
N LEU A 562 -23.88 -28.57 7.15
CA LEU A 562 -22.71 -27.92 6.54
C LEU A 562 -21.50 -28.81 6.80
N GLN A 563 -21.16 -29.66 5.84
CA GLN A 563 -20.03 -30.59 5.99
C GLN A 563 -18.69 -29.90 5.68
N LEU A 564 -17.57 -30.53 6.03
CA LEU A 564 -16.20 -30.08 5.70
C LEU A 564 -16.00 -29.78 4.20
N LYS A 565 -16.72 -30.47 3.31
CA LYS A 565 -16.71 -30.21 1.87
C LYS A 565 -17.21 -28.80 1.50
N THR A 566 -18.01 -28.16 2.35
CA THR A 566 -18.45 -26.77 2.18
C THR A 566 -17.30 -25.80 2.43
N PHE A 567 -16.43 -26.06 3.41
CA PHE A 567 -15.18 -25.30 3.59
C PHE A 567 -14.22 -25.52 2.41
N GLU A 568 -14.10 -26.76 1.92
CA GLU A 568 -13.31 -27.06 0.71
C GLU A 568 -13.84 -26.29 -0.52
N PHE A 569 -15.17 -26.25 -0.70
CA PHE A 569 -15.80 -25.44 -1.73
C PHE A 569 -15.54 -23.94 -1.54
N ALA A 570 -15.62 -23.42 -0.31
CA ALA A 570 -15.30 -22.03 -0.01
C ALA A 570 -13.84 -21.68 -0.36
N GLY A 571 -12.91 -22.58 -0.05
CA GLY A 571 -11.51 -22.47 -0.46
C GLY A 571 -11.34 -22.40 -1.98
N ARG A 572 -12.05 -23.26 -2.73
CA ARG A 572 -12.04 -23.23 -4.20
C ARG A 572 -12.62 -21.94 -4.76
N ILE A 573 -13.67 -21.38 -4.16
CA ILE A 573 -14.24 -20.09 -4.55
C ILE A 573 -13.21 -18.97 -4.37
N VAL A 574 -12.50 -18.92 -3.24
CA VAL A 574 -11.42 -17.95 -3.02
C VAL A 574 -10.27 -18.15 -4.01
N GLY A 575 -9.82 -19.39 -4.21
CA GLY A 575 -8.80 -19.72 -5.20
C GLY A 575 -9.21 -19.33 -6.62
N LYS A 576 -10.50 -19.48 -6.94
CA LYS A 576 -11.08 -19.06 -8.21
C LYS A 576 -11.09 -17.54 -8.36
N CYS A 577 -11.43 -16.78 -7.34
CA CYS A 577 -11.34 -15.32 -7.37
C CYS A 577 -9.90 -14.83 -7.63
N LEU A 578 -8.93 -15.40 -6.92
CA LEU A 578 -7.51 -15.08 -7.09
C LEU A 578 -7.00 -15.45 -8.49
N TYR A 579 -7.33 -16.64 -8.98
CA TYR A 579 -6.99 -17.08 -10.33
C TYR A 579 -7.59 -16.15 -11.39
N GLU A 580 -8.88 -15.83 -11.32
CA GLU A 580 -9.54 -14.98 -12.30
C GLU A 580 -9.00 -13.55 -12.31
N THR A 581 -8.66 -13.01 -11.13
CA THR A 581 -7.99 -11.71 -10.98
C THR A 581 -6.59 -11.69 -11.57
N ALA A 582 -5.82 -12.78 -11.42
CA ALA A 582 -4.49 -12.91 -12.02
C ALA A 582 -4.48 -12.89 -13.55
N LEU A 583 -5.62 -13.15 -14.20
CA LEU A 583 -5.75 -13.16 -15.66
C LEU A 583 -5.95 -11.75 -16.25
N GLY A 584 -6.18 -10.74 -15.40
CA GLY A 584 -6.22 -9.33 -15.80
C GLY A 584 -7.47 -8.59 -15.34
N ALA A 585 -7.44 -7.26 -15.45
CA ALA A 585 -8.46 -6.37 -14.90
C ALA A 585 -9.89 -6.66 -15.38
N ALA A 586 -10.07 -7.10 -16.64
CA ALA A 586 -11.39 -7.43 -17.20
C ALA A 586 -12.02 -8.70 -16.60
N SER A 587 -11.23 -9.59 -15.98
CA SER A 587 -11.70 -10.82 -15.34
C SER A 587 -11.72 -10.72 -13.80
N ARG A 588 -11.36 -9.56 -13.24
CA ARG A 588 -11.21 -9.36 -11.78
C ARG A 588 -12.46 -9.82 -11.03
N GLN A 589 -12.24 -10.70 -10.05
CA GLN A 589 -13.26 -11.15 -9.09
C GLN A 589 -12.67 -10.99 -7.69
N LEU A 590 -13.38 -10.26 -6.84
CA LEU A 590 -12.96 -10.01 -5.47
C LEU A 590 -13.72 -10.93 -4.53
N VAL A 591 -13.09 -11.31 -3.44
CA VAL A 591 -13.73 -12.02 -2.35
C VAL A 591 -14.51 -11.01 -1.52
N HIS A 592 -15.82 -11.23 -1.38
CA HIS A 592 -16.68 -10.37 -0.55
C HIS A 592 -16.77 -10.95 0.86
N ALA A 593 -15.72 -10.74 1.65
CA ALA A 593 -15.64 -11.15 3.05
C ALA A 593 -14.62 -10.28 3.82
N ARG A 594 -14.86 -10.12 5.12
CA ARG A 594 -13.97 -9.42 6.05
C ARG A 594 -13.40 -10.42 7.03
N PHE A 595 -12.35 -11.12 6.61
CA PHE A 595 -11.75 -12.19 7.40
C PHE A 595 -10.99 -11.67 8.62
N THR A 596 -11.00 -12.47 9.68
CA THR A 596 -10.12 -12.29 10.85
C THR A 596 -8.65 -12.38 10.45
N ARG A 597 -7.80 -11.62 11.15
CA ARG A 597 -6.34 -11.60 10.88
C ARG A 597 -5.71 -12.94 11.19
N SER A 598 -6.13 -13.60 12.26
CA SER A 598 -5.71 -14.97 12.58
C SER A 598 -6.08 -15.98 11.49
N PHE A 599 -7.23 -15.85 10.82
CA PHE A 599 -7.58 -16.75 9.72
C PHE A 599 -6.67 -16.50 8.52
N LEU A 600 -6.44 -15.23 8.14
CA LEU A 600 -5.52 -14.88 7.06
C LEU A 600 -4.09 -15.35 7.37
N ALA A 601 -3.63 -15.19 8.61
CA ALA A 601 -2.34 -15.72 9.10
C ALA A 601 -2.24 -17.24 8.94
N GLN A 602 -3.30 -17.99 9.25
CA GLN A 602 -3.34 -19.44 9.04
C GLN A 602 -3.24 -19.82 7.56
N LEU A 603 -3.86 -19.06 6.65
CA LEU A 603 -3.77 -19.33 5.21
C LEU A 603 -2.34 -19.24 4.66
N ILE A 604 -1.49 -18.44 5.31
CA ILE A 604 -0.08 -18.26 4.95
C ILE A 604 0.90 -18.98 5.89
N GLY A 605 0.37 -19.85 6.76
CA GLY A 605 1.16 -20.75 7.61
C GLY A 605 1.82 -20.08 8.81
N LEU A 606 1.29 -18.95 9.30
CA LEU A 606 1.84 -18.25 10.47
C LEU A 606 1.31 -18.84 11.79
N PRO A 607 2.14 -18.89 12.84
CA PRO A 607 1.69 -19.25 14.18
C PRO A 607 0.74 -18.18 14.75
N MET A 608 -0.13 -18.59 15.66
CA MET A 608 -1.05 -17.66 16.31
C MET A 608 -0.34 -16.87 17.41
N HIS A 609 -0.60 -15.57 17.42
CA HIS A 609 -0.08 -14.66 18.43
C HIS A 609 -1.23 -13.96 19.15
N TYR A 610 -1.07 -13.65 20.45
CA TYR A 610 -2.13 -13.01 21.24
C TYR A 610 -2.57 -11.65 20.69
N ARG A 611 -1.72 -10.98 19.89
CA ARG A 611 -2.05 -9.70 19.26
C ARG A 611 -3.21 -9.80 18.28
N TYR A 612 -3.47 -10.96 17.67
CA TYR A 612 -4.62 -11.13 16.79
C TYR A 612 -5.96 -10.92 17.52
N PHE A 613 -6.03 -11.17 18.83
CA PHE A 613 -7.23 -10.84 19.60
C PHE A 613 -7.56 -9.34 19.54
N LYS A 614 -6.57 -8.45 19.39
CA LYS A 614 -6.82 -7.00 19.28
C LYS A 614 -7.70 -6.64 18.07
N THR A 615 -7.62 -7.40 16.98
CA THR A 615 -8.46 -7.21 15.79
C THR A 615 -9.65 -8.16 15.78
N ASP A 616 -9.43 -9.43 16.13
CA ASP A 616 -10.38 -10.50 15.88
C ASP A 616 -11.42 -10.63 16.99
N ASN A 617 -11.01 -10.44 18.25
CA ASN A 617 -11.89 -10.52 19.42
C ASN A 617 -11.50 -9.44 20.44
N GLN A 618 -11.93 -8.22 20.16
CA GLN A 618 -11.46 -7.04 20.88
C GLN A 618 -11.88 -7.06 22.34
N ASP A 619 -13.05 -7.63 22.66
CA ASP A 619 -13.56 -7.72 24.02
C ASP A 619 -12.73 -8.68 24.87
N PHE A 620 -12.33 -9.82 24.30
CA PHE A 620 -11.39 -10.74 24.94
C PHE A 620 -10.00 -10.12 25.12
N TYR A 621 -9.54 -9.32 24.13
CA TYR A 621 -8.27 -8.62 24.24
C TYR A 621 -8.30 -7.57 25.36
N LYS A 622 -9.32 -6.70 25.39
CA LYS A 622 -9.45 -5.63 26.39
C LYS A 622 -9.59 -6.17 27.81
N SER A 623 -10.32 -7.27 27.98
CA SER A 623 -10.59 -7.88 29.29
C SER A 623 -9.42 -8.73 29.79
N LYS A 624 -9.18 -9.90 29.18
CA LYS A 624 -8.24 -10.90 29.71
C LYS A 624 -6.79 -10.63 29.29
N VAL A 625 -6.57 -10.40 27.98
CA VAL A 625 -5.20 -10.29 27.43
C VAL A 625 -4.49 -9.03 27.96
N SER A 626 -5.14 -7.87 27.84
CA SER A 626 -4.60 -6.59 28.30
C SER A 626 -4.36 -6.59 29.81
N TYR A 627 -5.23 -7.21 30.59
CA TYR A 627 -5.05 -7.33 32.03
C TYR A 627 -3.79 -8.15 32.37
N ILE A 628 -3.62 -9.33 31.76
CA ILE A 628 -2.45 -10.19 31.98
C ILE A 628 -1.15 -9.46 31.57
N LEU A 629 -1.17 -8.73 30.45
CA LEU A 629 0.01 -8.00 29.98
C LEU A 629 0.44 -6.90 30.97
N ASN A 630 -0.51 -6.13 31.48
CA ASN A 630 -0.22 -4.89 32.21
C ASN A 630 -0.22 -5.02 33.74
N ASN A 631 -0.58 -6.20 34.28
CA ASN A 631 -0.63 -6.42 35.73
C ASN A 631 0.30 -7.56 36.16
N ASP A 632 0.61 -7.58 37.46
CA ASP A 632 1.20 -8.75 38.13
C ASP A 632 0.11 -9.83 38.29
N ILE A 633 0.41 -11.04 37.80
CA ILE A 633 -0.54 -12.16 37.79
C ILE A 633 -0.29 -13.20 38.87
N SER A 634 0.65 -12.96 39.80
CA SER A 634 1.08 -13.96 40.79
C SER A 634 -0.05 -14.49 41.67
N SER A 635 -1.12 -13.72 41.86
CA SER A 635 -2.32 -14.08 42.64
C SER A 635 -3.48 -14.63 41.82
N MET A 636 -3.35 -14.75 40.49
CA MET A 636 -4.46 -15.15 39.62
C MET A 636 -4.65 -16.66 39.50
N GLU A 637 -3.72 -17.48 40.04
CA GLU A 637 -3.76 -18.95 40.02
C GLU A 637 -3.99 -19.56 38.61
N LEU A 638 -3.58 -18.83 37.57
CA LEU A 638 -3.68 -19.28 36.19
C LEU A 638 -2.75 -20.48 35.97
N THR A 639 -3.21 -21.43 35.17
CA THR A 639 -2.38 -22.55 34.65
C THR A 639 -2.37 -22.52 33.13
N PHE A 640 -1.48 -23.29 32.49
CA PHE A 640 -1.46 -23.46 31.04
C PHE A 640 -2.60 -24.37 30.54
N SER A 641 -3.82 -24.11 31.00
CA SER A 641 -5.03 -24.79 30.58
C SER A 641 -6.15 -23.79 30.31
N GLU A 642 -7.16 -24.22 29.58
CA GLU A 642 -8.39 -23.49 29.33
C GLU A 642 -9.60 -24.30 29.77
N GLU A 643 -10.43 -23.70 30.60
CA GLU A 643 -11.72 -24.25 31.02
C GLU A 643 -12.79 -23.92 29.97
N VAL A 644 -13.45 -24.96 29.47
CA VAL A 644 -14.55 -24.89 28.52
C VAL A 644 -15.85 -25.14 29.28
N TYR A 645 -16.78 -24.19 29.18
CA TYR A 645 -18.05 -24.22 29.87
C TYR A 645 -19.19 -24.50 28.88
N SER A 646 -20.20 -25.25 29.31
CA SER A 646 -21.41 -25.49 28.53
C SER A 646 -22.30 -24.25 28.46
N ALA A 647 -23.31 -24.27 27.58
CA ALA A 647 -24.31 -23.20 27.50
C ALA A 647 -25.11 -23.01 28.81
N GLN A 648 -25.14 -24.02 29.68
CA GLN A 648 -25.76 -23.97 31.01
C GLN A 648 -24.79 -23.49 32.11
N GLY A 649 -23.54 -23.14 31.76
CA GLY A 649 -22.53 -22.63 32.67
C GLY A 649 -21.80 -23.69 33.48
N HIS A 650 -21.93 -24.98 33.16
CA HIS A 650 -21.18 -26.04 33.82
C HIS A 650 -19.81 -26.22 33.18
N LEU A 651 -18.78 -26.52 33.98
CA LEU A 651 -17.47 -26.91 33.46
C LEU A 651 -17.61 -28.23 32.70
N ASP A 652 -17.39 -28.18 31.39
CA ASP A 652 -17.50 -29.33 30.49
C ASP A 652 -16.14 -30.03 30.34
N GLN A 653 -15.10 -29.22 30.10
CA GLN A 653 -13.75 -29.74 29.87
C GLN A 653 -12.66 -28.77 30.35
N VAL A 654 -11.54 -29.31 30.80
CA VAL A 654 -10.28 -28.58 30.95
C VAL A 654 -9.32 -29.02 29.85
N VAL A 655 -8.90 -28.09 29.01
CA VAL A 655 -8.00 -28.35 27.89
C VAL A 655 -6.62 -27.82 28.20
N ASP A 656 -5.65 -28.73 28.26
CA ASP A 656 -4.24 -28.40 28.41
C ASP A 656 -3.72 -27.68 27.15
N LEU A 657 -3.24 -26.44 27.29
CA LEU A 657 -2.69 -25.62 26.19
C LEU A 657 -1.28 -26.05 25.77
N ILE A 658 -0.59 -26.71 26.69
CA ILE A 658 0.70 -27.41 26.51
C ILE A 658 0.62 -28.74 27.24
N GLN A 659 1.56 -29.65 26.99
CA GLN A 659 1.60 -30.93 27.68
C GLN A 659 1.64 -30.75 29.21
N CYS A 660 0.68 -31.37 29.91
CA CYS A 660 0.48 -31.24 31.36
C CYS A 660 0.24 -29.79 31.83
N GLY A 661 -0.35 -28.96 30.97
CA GLY A 661 -0.50 -27.53 31.19
C GLY A 661 -1.32 -27.14 32.43
N SER A 662 -2.32 -27.94 32.79
CA SER A 662 -3.10 -27.80 34.03
C SER A 662 -2.26 -27.88 35.31
N THR A 663 -1.06 -28.47 35.25
CA THR A 663 -0.12 -28.53 36.39
C THR A 663 0.96 -27.45 36.38
N ILE A 664 1.02 -26.64 35.32
CA ILE A 664 2.04 -25.63 35.10
C ILE A 664 1.44 -24.26 35.39
N PRO A 665 1.86 -23.57 36.48
CA PRO A 665 1.34 -22.25 36.80
C PRO A 665 1.86 -21.19 35.82
N VAL A 666 1.01 -20.20 35.54
CA VAL A 666 1.39 -19.00 34.79
C VAL A 666 2.00 -18.00 35.76
N THR A 667 3.18 -17.50 35.43
CA THR A 667 3.97 -16.53 36.19
C THR A 667 4.25 -15.31 35.32
N ASN A 668 4.71 -14.20 35.92
CA ASN A 668 5.08 -13.00 35.15
C ASN A 668 6.15 -13.28 34.07
N ASP A 669 7.03 -14.25 34.32
CA ASP A 669 8.09 -14.64 33.38
C ASP A 669 7.56 -15.41 32.17
N ASN A 670 6.44 -16.13 32.31
CA ASN A 670 5.92 -17.03 31.27
C ASN A 670 4.56 -16.59 30.67
N LYS A 671 3.99 -15.48 31.15
CA LYS A 671 2.66 -15.00 30.74
C LYS A 671 2.53 -14.73 29.24
N TYR A 672 3.58 -14.27 28.57
CA TYR A 672 3.58 -14.07 27.12
C TYR A 672 3.44 -15.39 26.36
N PHE A 673 4.15 -16.43 26.81
CA PHE A 673 4.03 -17.77 26.24
C PHE A 673 2.63 -18.36 26.48
N TYR A 674 2.08 -18.19 27.69
CA TYR A 674 0.69 -18.55 27.98
C TYR A 674 -0.30 -17.89 27.01
N LEU A 675 -0.18 -16.57 26.80
CA LEU A 675 -1.06 -15.83 25.90
C LEU A 675 -0.95 -16.31 24.44
N ASN A 676 0.24 -16.67 23.98
CA ASN A 676 0.43 -17.24 22.63
C ASN A 676 -0.17 -18.63 22.50
N GLN A 677 0.01 -19.50 23.49
CA GLN A 677 -0.62 -20.82 23.49
C GLN A 677 -2.16 -20.73 23.57
N LEU A 678 -2.67 -19.75 24.32
CA LEU A 678 -4.10 -19.45 24.38
C LEU A 678 -4.64 -18.98 23.02
N ALA A 679 -3.90 -18.12 22.32
CA ALA A 679 -4.23 -17.71 20.95
C ALA A 679 -4.20 -18.89 19.97
N GLN A 680 -3.17 -19.73 20.04
CA GLN A 680 -3.05 -20.94 19.23
C GLN A 680 -4.23 -21.88 19.41
N TYR A 681 -4.67 -22.09 20.65
CA TYR A 681 -5.83 -22.92 20.91
C TYR A 681 -7.12 -22.31 20.37
N ARG A 682 -7.45 -21.07 20.77
CA ARG A 682 -8.73 -20.43 20.47
C ARG A 682 -8.93 -20.06 19.00
N LEU A 683 -7.86 -19.65 18.31
CA LEU A 683 -7.94 -19.09 16.95
C LEU A 683 -7.54 -20.10 15.86
N ALA A 684 -6.89 -21.21 16.20
CA ALA A 684 -6.42 -22.17 15.20
C ALA A 684 -6.73 -23.62 15.55
N THR A 685 -6.38 -24.10 16.76
CA THR A 685 -6.59 -25.52 17.12
C THR A 685 -8.07 -25.91 17.06
N LYS A 686 -8.97 -25.06 17.54
CA LYS A 686 -10.42 -25.30 17.51
C LYS A 686 -10.98 -25.45 16.09
N VAL A 687 -10.39 -24.79 15.10
CA VAL A 687 -10.90 -24.71 13.72
C VAL A 687 -10.00 -25.43 12.71
N ARG A 688 -9.12 -26.31 13.21
CA ARG A 688 -8.04 -26.90 12.42
C ARG A 688 -8.59 -27.65 11.20
N VAL A 689 -9.63 -28.47 11.38
CA VAL A 689 -10.17 -29.33 10.32
C VAL A 689 -10.91 -28.53 9.26
N GLU A 690 -11.56 -27.44 9.65
CA GLU A 690 -12.23 -26.49 8.78
C GLU A 690 -11.22 -25.73 7.93
N VAL A 691 -10.16 -25.21 8.56
CA VAL A 691 -9.07 -24.48 7.89
C VAL A 691 -8.29 -25.39 6.95
N GLU A 692 -7.96 -26.63 7.35
CA GLU A 692 -7.31 -27.61 6.48
C GLU A 692 -8.18 -27.95 5.26
N SER A 693 -9.50 -28.09 5.45
CA SER A 693 -10.45 -28.33 4.35
C SER A 693 -10.52 -27.14 3.40
N PHE A 694 -10.58 -25.92 3.94
CA PHE A 694 -10.53 -24.69 3.15
C PHE A 694 -9.21 -24.58 2.35
N LEU A 695 -8.07 -24.80 3.00
CA LEU A 695 -6.76 -24.77 2.36
C LEU A 695 -6.63 -25.81 1.24
N LYS A 696 -7.19 -27.00 1.42
CA LYS A 696 -7.23 -28.03 0.37
C LYS A 696 -7.91 -27.50 -0.89
N GLY A 697 -9.07 -26.87 -0.76
CA GLY A 697 -9.77 -26.28 -1.90
C GLY A 697 -9.06 -25.08 -2.52
N LEU A 698 -8.47 -24.20 -1.69
CA LEU A 698 -7.69 -23.06 -2.16
C LEU A 698 -6.46 -23.49 -2.98
N ASN A 699 -5.73 -24.48 -2.46
CA ASN A 699 -4.48 -24.98 -3.03
C ASN A 699 -4.68 -25.77 -4.34
N ASP A 700 -5.90 -26.18 -4.68
CA ASP A 700 -6.22 -26.75 -6.01
C ASP A 700 -5.97 -25.73 -7.13
N LEU A 701 -6.12 -24.43 -6.86
CA LEU A 701 -5.98 -23.35 -7.84
C LEU A 701 -4.75 -22.46 -7.59
N VAL A 702 -4.43 -22.18 -6.32
CA VAL A 702 -3.35 -21.27 -5.95
C VAL A 702 -2.46 -21.96 -4.94
N PRO A 703 -1.25 -22.39 -5.32
CA PRO A 703 -0.32 -23.02 -4.38
C PRO A 703 0.02 -22.12 -3.19
N GLU A 704 0.04 -22.70 -2.00
CA GLU A 704 0.40 -22.04 -0.73
C GLU A 704 1.68 -21.18 -0.85
N ASN A 705 2.72 -21.69 -1.54
CA ASN A 705 4.00 -21.00 -1.69
C ASN A 705 3.93 -19.68 -2.50
N LEU A 706 2.82 -19.40 -3.19
CA LEU A 706 2.59 -18.12 -3.87
C LEU A 706 1.92 -17.11 -2.94
N LEU A 707 1.19 -17.56 -1.92
CA LEU A 707 0.57 -16.69 -0.93
C LEU A 707 1.56 -16.27 0.16
N ILE A 708 2.63 -17.05 0.38
CA ILE A 708 3.59 -16.76 1.45
C ILE A 708 4.44 -15.49 1.25
N ILE A 709 4.32 -14.81 0.12
CA ILE A 709 5.03 -13.54 -0.11
C ILE A 709 4.30 -12.35 0.50
N PHE A 710 3.04 -12.54 0.88
CA PHE A 710 2.16 -11.53 1.48
C PHE A 710 2.09 -11.72 3.00
N ASP A 711 1.94 -10.61 3.72
CA ASP A 711 1.45 -10.61 5.11
C ASP A 711 -0.10 -10.72 5.16
N GLU A 712 -0.70 -10.71 6.35
CA GLU A 712 -2.16 -10.85 6.52
C GLU A 712 -2.94 -9.65 5.96
N ASN A 713 -2.36 -8.46 6.00
CA ASN A 713 -2.98 -7.22 5.50
C ASN A 713 -2.93 -7.16 3.98
N GLU A 714 -1.78 -7.47 3.41
CA GLU A 714 -1.58 -7.59 1.97
C GLU A 714 -2.42 -8.73 1.38
N LEU A 715 -2.57 -9.86 2.10
CA LEU A 715 -3.42 -10.95 1.66
C LEU A 715 -4.90 -10.55 1.59
N GLU A 716 -5.38 -9.77 2.57
CA GLU A 716 -6.73 -9.18 2.50
C GLU A 716 -6.87 -8.27 1.27
N LEU A 717 -5.89 -7.39 1.01
CA LEU A 717 -5.91 -6.51 -0.16
C LEU A 717 -5.89 -7.29 -1.49
N LEU A 718 -5.13 -8.38 -1.55
CA LEU A 718 -5.07 -9.26 -2.72
C LEU A 718 -6.43 -9.94 -2.98
N MET A 719 -7.05 -10.49 -1.94
CA MET A 719 -8.30 -11.27 -2.03
C MET A 719 -9.52 -10.37 -2.20
N CYS A 720 -9.64 -9.36 -1.35
CA CYS A 720 -10.84 -8.56 -1.17
C CYS A 720 -10.77 -7.21 -1.91
N GLY A 721 -9.57 -6.82 -2.36
CA GLY A 721 -9.33 -5.60 -3.12
C GLY A 721 -9.25 -4.34 -2.27
N MET A 722 -8.68 -3.30 -2.85
CA MET A 722 -8.72 -1.94 -2.35
C MET A 722 -10.10 -1.36 -2.73
N GLY A 723 -11.02 -1.23 -1.78
CA GLY A 723 -12.31 -0.58 -2.03
C GLY A 723 -12.12 0.86 -2.52
N SER A 724 -13.17 1.49 -3.06
CA SER A 724 -13.13 2.92 -3.38
C SER A 724 -13.42 3.73 -2.12
N ILE A 725 -12.37 4.22 -1.46
CA ILE A 725 -12.49 5.03 -0.26
C ILE A 725 -12.72 6.48 -0.69
N ASP A 726 -13.88 7.01 -0.32
CA ASP A 726 -14.24 8.42 -0.50
C ASP A 726 -13.69 9.24 0.67
N VAL A 727 -12.74 10.12 0.38
CA VAL A 727 -12.08 10.99 1.37
C VAL A 727 -13.08 11.99 1.96
N GLU A 728 -14.12 12.38 1.23
CA GLU A 728 -15.13 13.31 1.73
C GLU A 728 -16.04 12.63 2.74
N ASP A 729 -16.47 11.39 2.44
CA ASP A 729 -17.24 10.57 3.38
C ASP A 729 -16.43 10.29 4.65
N PHE A 730 -15.14 9.99 4.48
CA PHE A 730 -14.21 9.79 5.57
C PHE A 730 -14.11 11.03 6.46
N GLN A 731 -13.86 12.20 5.87
CA GLN A 731 -13.75 13.45 6.60
C GLN A 731 -15.05 13.82 7.32
N LYS A 732 -16.20 13.63 6.67
CA LYS A 732 -17.52 13.97 7.21
C LYS A 732 -17.87 13.18 8.46
N HIS A 733 -17.47 11.91 8.51
CA HIS A 733 -17.81 10.99 9.60
C HIS A 733 -16.64 10.75 10.57
N THR A 734 -15.62 11.62 10.55
CA THR A 734 -14.50 11.56 11.50
C THR A 734 -14.72 12.53 12.67
N VAL A 735 -14.59 12.02 13.89
CA VAL A 735 -14.62 12.83 15.12
C VAL A 735 -13.20 13.18 15.54
N VAL A 736 -12.90 14.47 15.71
CA VAL A 736 -11.59 14.94 16.17
C VAL A 736 -11.64 15.30 17.65
N GLN A 737 -10.76 14.71 18.46
CA GLN A 737 -10.62 15.00 19.88
C GLN A 737 -9.28 15.72 20.13
N SER A 738 -9.36 17.04 20.29
CA SER A 738 -8.21 17.87 20.64
C SER A 738 -8.64 19.18 21.28
N TYR A 739 -7.89 19.62 22.30
CA TYR A 739 -8.02 20.95 22.91
C TYR A 739 -6.97 21.95 22.38
N SER A 740 -6.09 21.52 21.47
CA SER A 740 -5.00 22.34 20.95
C SER A 740 -5.44 23.16 19.73
N ASN A 741 -5.37 24.48 19.87
CA ASN A 741 -5.62 25.41 18.76
C ASN A 741 -4.67 25.17 17.58
N TYR A 742 -3.40 24.84 17.85
CA TYR A 742 -2.42 24.53 16.81
C TYR A 742 -2.83 23.27 16.05
N PHE A 743 -3.19 22.20 16.77
CA PHE A 743 -3.60 20.94 16.18
C PHE A 743 -4.81 21.12 15.26
N MET A 744 -5.85 21.82 15.74
CA MET A 744 -7.08 22.04 14.98
C MET A 744 -6.88 22.97 13.77
N LYS A 745 -6.05 24.02 13.88
CA LYS A 745 -5.88 25.01 12.81
C LYS A 745 -4.77 24.69 11.80
N LYS A 746 -3.81 23.83 12.15
CA LYS A 746 -2.65 23.49 11.31
C LYS A 746 -2.57 22.01 10.99
N VAL A 747 -2.45 21.17 12.02
CA VAL A 747 -2.22 19.72 11.86
C VAL A 747 -3.41 19.03 11.18
N MET A 748 -4.65 19.36 11.56
CA MET A 748 -5.83 18.73 10.95
C MET A 748 -6.03 19.09 9.47
N PRO A 749 -5.91 20.36 9.03
CA PRO A 749 -5.87 20.69 7.61
C PRO A 749 -4.77 19.96 6.84
N TRP A 750 -3.57 19.84 7.42
CA TRP A 750 -2.48 19.06 6.81
C TRP A 750 -2.82 17.59 6.70
N PHE A 751 -3.38 16.98 7.74
CA PHE A 751 -3.82 15.60 7.73
C PHE A 751 -4.77 15.32 6.57
N TRP A 752 -5.83 16.12 6.42
CA TRP A 752 -6.79 15.93 5.33
C TRP A 752 -6.20 16.25 3.95
N THR A 753 -5.26 17.20 3.87
CA THR A 753 -4.50 17.46 2.63
C THR A 753 -3.66 16.23 2.23
N VAL A 754 -3.00 15.61 3.21
CA VAL A 754 -2.21 14.39 3.00
C VAL A 754 -3.13 13.23 2.62
N VAL A 755 -4.21 12.98 3.35
CA VAL A 755 -5.18 11.91 3.05
C VAL A 755 -5.76 12.06 1.64
N ALA A 756 -6.08 13.28 1.21
CA ALA A 756 -6.55 13.55 -0.16
C ALA A 756 -5.48 13.32 -1.24
N SER A 757 -4.20 13.31 -0.87
CA SER A 757 -3.07 13.02 -1.77
C SER A 757 -2.68 11.54 -1.80
N LEU A 758 -3.20 10.72 -0.88
CA LEU A 758 -2.92 9.29 -0.82
C LEU A 758 -3.57 8.56 -1.99
N THR A 759 -2.87 7.55 -2.50
CA THR A 759 -3.43 6.59 -3.44
C THR A 759 -4.52 5.74 -2.76
N GLN A 760 -5.38 5.07 -3.53
CA GLN A 760 -6.39 4.17 -2.98
C GLN A 760 -5.77 3.00 -2.19
N GLU A 761 -4.56 2.56 -2.57
CA GLU A 761 -3.79 1.57 -1.82
C GLU A 761 -3.41 2.10 -0.43
N GLU A 762 -2.85 3.31 -0.37
CA GLU A 762 -2.45 3.96 0.88
C GLU A 762 -3.66 4.28 1.76
N LEU A 763 -4.80 4.68 1.17
CA LEU A 763 -6.06 4.86 1.90
C LEU A 763 -6.56 3.54 2.50
N ALA A 764 -6.48 2.44 1.75
CA ALA A 764 -6.86 1.12 2.24
C ALA A 764 -5.95 0.67 3.39
N ARG A 765 -4.64 0.94 3.31
CA ARG A 765 -3.70 0.71 4.42
C ARG A 765 -3.98 1.59 5.63
N LEU A 766 -4.31 2.86 5.44
CA LEU A 766 -4.70 3.74 6.53
C LEU A 766 -5.96 3.20 7.23
N LEU A 767 -6.93 2.70 6.47
CA LEU A 767 -8.12 2.07 7.03
C LEU A 767 -7.79 0.78 7.79
N GLN A 768 -6.91 -0.07 7.25
CA GLN A 768 -6.42 -1.26 7.96
C GLN A 768 -5.72 -0.90 9.27
N PHE A 769 -4.82 0.09 9.23
CA PHE A 769 -4.05 0.54 10.38
C PHE A 769 -4.96 1.04 11.52
N SER A 770 -6.04 1.74 11.17
CA SER A 770 -6.92 2.41 12.13
C SER A 770 -8.16 1.62 12.53
N THR A 771 -8.65 0.68 11.70
CA THR A 771 -9.89 -0.09 11.92
C THR A 771 -9.69 -1.60 11.93
N GLY A 772 -8.53 -2.08 11.48
CA GLY A 772 -8.22 -3.50 11.38
C GLY A 772 -8.71 -4.19 10.09
N SER A 773 -9.33 -3.48 9.14
CA SER A 773 -9.76 -4.01 7.83
C SER A 773 -9.56 -2.98 6.71
N SER A 774 -9.32 -3.44 5.49
CA SER A 774 -9.26 -2.59 4.28
C SER A 774 -10.64 -2.27 3.70
N GLN A 775 -11.69 -2.86 4.24
CA GLN A 775 -13.07 -2.69 3.79
C GLN A 775 -13.92 -2.01 4.86
N LEU A 776 -14.72 -1.04 4.41
CA LEU A 776 -15.77 -0.42 5.20
C LEU A 776 -16.98 -1.36 5.33
N PRO A 777 -17.81 -1.18 6.37
CA PRO A 777 -19.16 -1.72 6.39
C PRO A 777 -19.98 -1.26 5.17
N PRO A 778 -21.07 -1.96 4.82
CA PRO A 778 -21.90 -1.61 3.66
C PRO A 778 -22.36 -0.14 3.61
N GLY A 779 -22.67 0.49 4.75
CA GLY A 779 -23.05 1.91 4.80
C GLY A 779 -21.90 2.91 4.91
N GLY A 780 -20.65 2.52 4.63
CA GLY A 780 -19.50 3.43 4.60
C GLY A 780 -19.01 3.84 5.98
N PHE A 781 -18.40 5.05 6.10
CA PHE A 781 -17.81 5.51 7.36
C PHE A 781 -18.85 5.80 8.45
N LEU A 782 -20.09 6.13 8.06
CA LEU A 782 -21.20 6.39 8.97
C LEU A 782 -21.53 5.17 9.85
N GLU A 783 -21.35 3.96 9.31
CA GLU A 783 -21.67 2.71 10.00
C GLU A 783 -20.51 2.15 10.82
N LEU A 784 -19.37 2.87 10.90
CA LEU A 784 -18.29 2.51 11.82
C LEU A 784 -18.77 2.62 13.27
N THR A 785 -18.60 1.54 14.02
CA THR A 785 -19.06 1.42 15.40
C THR A 785 -17.92 0.88 16.27
N PRO A 786 -17.22 1.73 17.05
CA PRO A 786 -17.47 3.17 17.24
C PRO A 786 -17.06 4.02 16.02
N THR A 787 -17.59 5.25 15.93
CA THR A 787 -17.25 6.19 14.85
C THR A 787 -15.75 6.45 14.80
N PHE A 788 -15.21 6.65 13.59
CA PHE A 788 -13.79 6.94 13.40
C PHE A 788 -13.35 8.18 14.19
N GLN A 789 -12.22 8.06 14.89
CA GLN A 789 -11.72 9.11 15.77
C GLN A 789 -10.26 9.46 15.47
N ILE A 790 -9.96 10.75 15.48
CA ILE A 790 -8.59 11.28 15.49
C ILE A 790 -8.35 11.94 16.84
N ILE A 791 -7.42 11.40 17.63
CA ILE A 791 -7.04 11.95 18.93
C ILE A 791 -5.67 12.62 18.80
N ALA A 792 -5.57 13.85 19.28
CA ALA A 792 -4.27 14.52 19.38
C ALA A 792 -3.39 13.81 20.43
N SER A 793 -2.26 13.28 20.00
CA SER A 793 -1.23 12.76 20.91
C SER A 793 -0.52 13.92 21.62
N THR A 794 -0.01 13.66 22.83
CA THR A 794 0.86 14.58 23.57
C THR A 794 2.28 14.64 23.00
N SER A 795 2.63 13.71 22.10
CA SER A 795 3.93 13.65 21.45
C SER A 795 4.06 14.60 20.24
N HIS A 796 5.31 14.89 19.88
CA HIS A 796 5.68 15.77 18.76
C HIS A 796 6.71 15.07 17.87
N GLY A 797 6.52 15.11 16.55
CA GLY A 797 7.45 14.51 15.57
C GLY A 797 7.54 12.97 15.57
N THR A 798 6.75 12.28 16.41
CA THR A 798 6.75 10.80 16.49
C THR A 798 5.84 10.19 15.42
N LEU A 799 5.90 8.86 15.24
CA LEU A 799 4.95 8.15 14.38
C LEU A 799 3.51 8.23 14.93
N PRO A 800 2.49 8.31 14.06
CA PRO A 800 1.10 8.06 14.44
C PRO A 800 0.94 6.64 14.99
N THR A 801 0.03 6.49 15.95
CA THR A 801 -0.35 5.18 16.51
C THR A 801 -1.85 4.94 16.35
N ALA A 802 -2.29 3.70 16.45
CA ALA A 802 -3.70 3.36 16.27
C ALA A 802 -4.23 2.35 17.28
N HIS A 803 -5.50 2.56 17.63
CA HIS A 803 -6.31 1.64 18.42
C HIS A 803 -7.50 1.20 17.56
N THR A 804 -7.28 0.12 16.80
CA THR A 804 -8.29 -0.51 15.95
C THR A 804 -9.59 -0.80 16.68
N CYS A 805 -9.50 -1.13 17.98
CA CYS A 805 -10.68 -1.41 18.79
C CYS A 805 -11.60 -0.21 19.07
N PHE A 806 -11.18 0.99 18.67
CA PHE A 806 -11.93 2.23 18.81
C PHE A 806 -12.01 3.00 17.49
N ASN A 807 -11.60 2.37 16.37
CA ASN A 807 -11.45 3.04 15.07
C ASN A 807 -10.67 4.36 15.20
N GLN A 808 -9.58 4.33 15.99
CA GLN A 808 -8.93 5.51 16.51
C GLN A 808 -7.49 5.66 16.00
N LEU A 809 -7.20 6.82 15.43
CA LEU A 809 -5.87 7.28 15.07
C LEU A 809 -5.36 8.31 16.09
N CYS A 810 -4.27 8.00 16.77
CA CYS A 810 -3.56 8.93 17.63
C CYS A 810 -2.52 9.68 16.79
N LEU A 811 -2.74 10.98 16.58
CA LEU A 811 -1.95 11.81 15.69
C LEU A 811 -1.08 12.81 16.50
N PRO A 812 0.25 12.70 16.45
CA PRO A 812 1.18 13.68 17.01
C PRO A 812 1.07 15.07 16.37
N THR A 813 1.66 16.06 17.01
CA THR A 813 1.90 17.36 16.37
C THR A 813 3.16 17.30 15.50
N TYR A 814 3.18 18.10 14.44
CA TYR A 814 4.30 18.21 13.49
C TYR A 814 4.55 19.67 13.16
N ASP A 815 5.71 19.99 12.60
CA ASP A 815 6.07 21.36 12.21
C ASP A 815 5.67 21.67 10.76
N SER A 816 5.42 20.65 9.94
CA SER A 816 5.03 20.83 8.54
C SER A 816 4.09 19.74 8.00
N CYS A 817 3.38 20.07 6.91
CA CYS A 817 2.58 19.12 6.15
C CYS A 817 3.43 17.98 5.56
N GLN A 818 4.66 18.30 5.14
CA GLN A 818 5.60 17.33 4.57
C GLN A 818 6.05 16.30 5.60
N GLU A 819 6.33 16.75 6.82
CA GLU A 819 6.68 15.86 7.93
C GLU A 819 5.51 14.96 8.31
N LEU A 820 4.29 15.50 8.43
CA LEU A 820 3.08 14.70 8.66
C LEU A 820 2.91 13.64 7.57
N HIS A 821 3.08 14.03 6.30
CA HIS A 821 2.98 13.11 5.17
C HIS A 821 3.99 11.96 5.29
N LYS A 822 5.26 12.27 5.58
CA LYS A 822 6.32 11.28 5.77
C LYS A 822 5.98 10.33 6.92
N MET A 823 5.64 10.85 8.09
CA MET A 823 5.38 10.04 9.28
C MET A 823 4.11 9.19 9.15
N LEU A 824 3.05 9.73 8.54
CA LEU A 824 1.83 8.97 8.26
C LEU A 824 2.10 7.84 7.27
N LYS A 825 2.88 8.10 6.20
CA LYS A 825 3.26 7.07 5.23
C LYS A 825 4.02 5.95 5.90
N ILE A 826 5.06 6.26 6.68
CA ILE A 826 5.83 5.25 7.42
C ILE A 826 4.90 4.43 8.33
N ALA A 827 4.01 5.08 9.09
CA ALA A 827 3.10 4.37 9.99
C ALA A 827 2.14 3.40 9.26
N ILE A 828 1.61 3.76 8.08
CA ILE A 828 0.68 2.89 7.36
C ILE A 828 1.39 1.84 6.49
N THR A 829 2.68 2.01 6.16
CA THR A 829 3.45 1.02 5.39
C THR A 829 4.27 0.07 6.25
N GLU A 830 4.79 0.55 7.38
CA GLU A 830 5.69 -0.22 8.27
C GLU A 830 5.05 -0.50 9.64
N GLY A 831 4.02 0.25 10.05
CA GLY A 831 3.41 0.12 11.37
C GLY A 831 2.60 -1.16 11.60
N SER A 832 2.29 -1.94 10.56
CA SER A 832 1.71 -3.28 10.70
C SER A 832 2.69 -4.31 11.25
N GLU A 833 4.01 -4.08 11.13
CA GLU A 833 5.07 -4.98 11.59
C GLU A 833 5.47 -4.74 13.07
N GLY A 834 4.80 -3.83 13.78
CA GLY A 834 4.99 -3.67 15.23
C GLY A 834 6.33 -3.03 15.61
N PHE A 835 6.82 -2.05 14.85
CA PHE A 835 7.94 -1.22 15.29
C PHE A 835 7.54 -0.37 16.51
N GLY A 836 7.83 -0.89 17.70
CA GLY A 836 8.10 -0.07 18.86
C GLY A 836 9.52 0.49 18.71
N TYR A 837 9.68 1.60 17.98
CA TYR A 837 10.88 2.43 18.16
C TYR A 837 10.87 2.89 19.62
N VAL A 838 11.80 2.36 20.41
CA VAL A 838 12.18 2.93 21.72
C VAL A 838 13.10 4.10 21.48
#